data_AF-A0A7W5AIZ0-F1
#
_entry.id   AF-A0A7W5AIZ0-F1
#
_cell.length_a   1.000
_cell.length_b   1.000
_cell.length_c   1.000
_cell.angle_alpha   90.00
_cell.angle_beta   90.00
_cell.angle_gamma   90.00
#
_symmetry.space_group_name_H-M   'P 1'
#
loop_
_entity.id
_entity.type
_entity.pdbx_description
1 polymer ?
#
loop_
_entity_poly.entity_id
_entity_poly.type
_entity_poly.pdbx_seq_one_letter_code
_entity_poly.pdbx_strand_id
1 'polypeptide(L)'
;MRWSHLSAQPGDGSLPDRAAPAAPPLPLALPGATVRRFDTPGFAGMTFYEIHAKSLINRVPGASRVPFEWTVNPYRGCSHACTYCLAGDTPILLADGSTRPLAQIRPGDAVMGTMGAGAHRRCVPTTVLDHWETSKPAFRVTLADGTRLVASGDHRFLTDRGWRHVSPAEPHQPALAVGDLMFGVGHFAEPPKESPDYQSGFVCGLIRGDASGSGVAVEGDAWVRADAYLDDVSLTEAVRWPELPSSDWFRGFLAGAFGAVGRTDRLAVVLESTDVGYLRWIVHALTHLGLVARGPGPVRPGATGRVETERHLDAALRFRHLTGASMGPLDASGVGVRGERRLAVADIEELGLTLPLFDISTGTGDFIADGVVSHNCFARKTHTYLDLDAGHDFDSRVLVKVNAGELIRRELADPRWAGAPIAMGTNVDVYQRAEGRYRLMPKILAALRDHANPFSILTKGTLILRDLDLLRQAAEVTRVGLAVSVGFVDETVWRSAEPGTPSPGRRLEVVRRLTDAGFAVNVLMAPILPGLTDTDESIDETVAAIAAAGAVGVTPLALHLRPGAREWFASWIGREHPHLRPRYRELYGNGSYLPRAYQDEIAARVRMATRRHGLHRPSAPAADHRPAGDAPAARPVHDQPTLL
;
A
#
# COMPACT_ATOMS: atom_id res chain seq x y z
N MET A 1 -0.24 6.53 24.94
CA MET A 1 0.11 5.80 26.19
C MET A 1 1.64 5.67 26.23
N ARG A 2 2.30 5.99 27.35
CA ARG A 2 3.78 6.04 27.49
C ARG A 2 4.36 4.68 27.98
N TRP A 3 5.57 4.35 27.53
CA TRP A 3 6.19 3.01 27.43
C TRP A 3 7.37 2.77 28.40
N SER A 4 7.14 2.76 29.71
CA SER A 4 8.22 2.63 30.73
C SER A 4 8.52 1.21 31.22
N HIS A 5 7.90 0.15 30.68
CA HIS A 5 7.88 -1.15 31.37
C HIS A 5 8.56 -2.31 30.64
N LEU A 6 9.42 -2.11 29.64
CA LEU A 6 10.10 -3.23 28.98
C LEU A 6 11.50 -3.54 29.56
N SER A 7 11.68 -4.67 30.24
CA SER A 7 13.00 -5.24 30.58
C SER A 7 13.11 -6.75 30.28
N ALA A 8 14.34 -7.25 30.16
CA ALA A 8 14.77 -8.64 29.87
C ALA A 8 15.84 -9.13 30.88
N GLN A 9 16.08 -10.44 30.95
CA GLN A 9 17.25 -11.08 31.60
C GLN A 9 17.92 -12.12 30.67
N PRO A 10 19.20 -12.49 30.91
CA PRO A 10 20.02 -13.29 29.98
C PRO A 10 19.64 -14.77 29.98
N GLY A 11 19.74 -15.39 28.80
CA GLY A 11 19.16 -16.69 28.49
C GLY A 11 19.91 -17.93 28.96
N ASP A 12 19.17 -19.04 28.94
CA ASP A 12 19.60 -20.44 29.04
C ASP A 12 19.40 -21.07 27.64
N GLY A 13 20.44 -21.73 27.14
CA GLY A 13 20.52 -22.30 25.81
C GLY A 13 20.15 -23.79 25.74
N SER A 14 19.27 -24.13 24.81
CA SER A 14 19.13 -25.45 24.14
C SER A 14 18.00 -25.31 23.09
N LEU A 15 17.99 -25.81 21.84
CA LEU A 15 18.78 -26.69 20.97
C LEU A 15 18.42 -26.33 19.49
N PRO A 16 19.12 -26.86 18.45
CA PRO A 16 19.17 -26.27 17.10
C PRO A 16 18.14 -26.82 16.12
N ASP A 17 17.71 -26.00 15.15
CA ASP A 17 17.08 -26.50 13.92
C ASP A 17 17.63 -25.75 12.69
N ARG A 18 17.72 -26.49 11.58
CA ARG A 18 18.56 -26.22 10.38
C ARG A 18 18.43 -24.81 9.81
N ALA A 19 19.58 -24.26 9.40
CA ALA A 19 19.78 -22.88 8.97
C ALA A 19 18.88 -22.47 7.78
N ALA A 20 17.87 -21.66 8.09
CA ALA A 20 17.24 -20.74 7.15
C ALA A 20 18.21 -19.57 6.82
N PRO A 21 18.09 -18.92 5.65
CA PRO A 21 18.89 -17.73 5.36
C PRO A 21 18.66 -16.66 6.44
N ALA A 22 19.73 -15.92 6.76
CA ALA A 22 19.78 -15.01 7.91
C ALA A 22 18.54 -14.09 7.98
N ALA A 23 17.86 -14.13 9.14
CA ALA A 23 16.73 -13.26 9.40
C ALA A 23 17.17 -11.78 9.32
N PRO A 24 16.34 -10.89 8.73
CA PRO A 24 16.63 -9.47 8.76
C PRO A 24 16.73 -8.98 10.22
N PRO A 25 17.55 -7.95 10.50
CA PRO A 25 17.73 -7.45 11.86
C PRO A 25 16.39 -7.07 12.49
N LEU A 26 16.24 -7.39 13.78
CA LEU A 26 15.05 -7.05 14.55
C LEU A 26 14.76 -5.55 14.46
N PRO A 27 13.50 -5.11 14.28
CA PRO A 27 13.16 -3.71 14.41
C PRO A 27 13.66 -3.21 15.78
N LEU A 28 14.36 -2.07 15.80
CA LEU A 28 14.93 -1.48 17.03
C LEU A 28 13.88 -1.28 18.16
N ALA A 29 12.59 -1.24 17.81
CA ALA A 29 11.45 -1.10 18.71
C ALA A 29 10.95 -2.41 19.38
N LEU A 30 11.50 -3.59 19.02
CA LEU A 30 11.12 -4.89 19.59
C LEU A 30 12.33 -5.70 20.10
N PRO A 31 13.04 -5.21 21.15
CA PRO A 31 14.15 -5.96 21.73
C PRO A 31 13.68 -7.32 22.27
N GLY A 32 14.28 -8.41 21.75
CA GLY A 32 14.02 -9.79 22.18
C GLY A 32 12.91 -10.54 21.42
N ALA A 33 12.37 -10.00 20.32
CA ALA A 33 11.46 -10.75 19.46
C ALA A 33 12.19 -11.83 18.65
N THR A 34 11.54 -12.95 18.35
CA THR A 34 12.05 -13.98 17.43
C THR A 34 11.34 -13.87 16.08
N VAL A 35 12.09 -13.75 14.99
CA VAL A 35 11.51 -13.70 13.63
C VAL A 35 11.36 -15.12 13.10
N ARG A 36 10.15 -15.50 12.67
CA ARG A 36 9.90 -16.75 11.96
C ARG A 36 9.28 -16.52 10.59
N ARG A 37 9.70 -17.31 9.61
CA ARG A 37 9.07 -17.45 8.28
C ARG A 37 8.68 -18.90 8.09
N PHE A 38 7.56 -19.16 7.41
CA PHE A 38 7.05 -20.50 7.16
C PHE A 38 6.95 -20.75 5.65
N ASP A 39 7.57 -21.83 5.15
CA ASP A 39 7.52 -22.25 3.75
C ASP A 39 6.28 -23.11 3.46
N THR A 40 5.09 -22.55 3.68
CA THR A 40 3.82 -23.22 3.36
C THR A 40 3.01 -22.34 2.43
N PRO A 41 2.35 -22.88 1.37
CA PRO A 41 1.58 -22.07 0.42
C PRO A 41 0.56 -21.12 1.08
N GLY A 42 -0.01 -21.48 2.23
CA GLY A 42 -0.95 -20.64 2.98
C GLY A 42 -0.35 -19.44 3.74
N PHE A 43 0.98 -19.35 3.83
CA PHE A 43 1.75 -18.32 4.55
C PHE A 43 2.90 -17.74 3.70
N ALA A 44 2.96 -18.03 2.39
CA ALA A 44 3.99 -17.50 1.50
C ALA A 44 3.98 -15.97 1.52
N GLY A 45 5.14 -15.35 1.70
CA GLY A 45 5.29 -13.90 1.86
C GLY A 45 4.95 -13.35 3.25
N MET A 46 4.56 -14.20 4.22
CA MET A 46 4.33 -13.79 5.60
C MET A 46 5.57 -14.03 6.49
N THR A 47 5.83 -13.08 7.36
CA THR A 47 6.75 -13.06 8.48
C THR A 47 5.93 -13.03 9.77
N PHE A 48 6.37 -13.75 10.78
CA PHE A 48 5.75 -13.72 12.09
C PHE A 48 6.78 -13.23 13.11
N TYR A 49 6.40 -12.22 13.88
CA TYR A 49 7.21 -11.73 14.98
C TYR A 49 6.70 -12.34 16.27
N GLU A 50 7.40 -13.37 16.75
CA GLU A 50 7.11 -13.97 18.04
C GLU A 50 7.64 -13.04 19.13
N ILE A 51 6.71 -12.50 19.91
CA ILE A 51 7.02 -11.59 21.02
C ILE A 51 6.58 -12.21 22.33
N HIS A 52 7.36 -11.94 23.39
CA HIS A 52 6.92 -12.15 24.75
C HIS A 52 6.26 -10.86 25.24
N ALA A 53 4.92 -10.87 25.28
CA ALA A 53 4.18 -9.74 25.81
C ALA A 53 4.32 -9.68 27.35
N LYS A 54 4.15 -8.48 27.92
CA LYS A 54 4.12 -8.30 29.38
C LYS A 54 2.73 -8.46 29.96
N SER A 55 1.71 -8.06 29.19
CA SER A 55 0.32 -8.28 29.54
C SER A 55 -0.50 -8.73 28.33
N LEU A 56 -1.53 -9.53 28.58
CA LEU A 56 -2.48 -9.97 27.56
C LEU A 56 -3.85 -9.29 27.68
N ILE A 57 -4.35 -9.04 28.89
CA ILE A 57 -5.66 -8.44 29.17
C ILE A 57 -5.55 -6.91 29.06
N ASN A 58 -6.31 -6.31 28.16
CA ASN A 58 -6.26 -4.86 27.88
C ASN A 58 -7.59 -4.20 28.24
N ARG A 59 -7.54 -3.09 28.98
CA ARG A 59 -8.72 -2.26 29.24
C ARG A 59 -9.09 -1.43 28.02
N VAL A 60 -10.37 -1.43 27.67
CA VAL A 60 -10.93 -0.57 26.63
C VAL A 60 -10.97 0.88 27.14
N PRO A 61 -10.54 1.88 26.35
CA PRO A 61 -10.65 3.28 26.76
C PRO A 61 -12.10 3.69 27.03
N GLY A 62 -12.35 4.43 28.10
CA GLY A 62 -13.70 4.82 28.54
C GLY A 62 -14.50 5.68 27.55
N ALA A 63 -13.86 6.26 26.54
CA ALA A 63 -14.53 6.99 25.44
C ALA A 63 -15.10 6.06 24.35
N SER A 64 -14.81 4.76 24.41
CA SER A 64 -15.31 3.77 23.44
C SER A 64 -16.76 3.40 23.72
N ARG A 65 -17.60 3.36 22.69
CA ARG A 65 -19.04 3.03 22.79
C ARG A 65 -19.32 1.52 22.70
N VAL A 66 -18.35 0.68 23.01
CA VAL A 66 -18.48 -0.78 22.95
C VAL A 66 -18.96 -1.34 24.28
N PRO A 67 -19.76 -2.42 24.31
CA PRO A 67 -20.43 -2.90 25.53
C PRO A 67 -19.53 -3.74 26.46
N PHE A 68 -18.21 -3.65 26.34
CA PHE A 68 -17.24 -4.44 27.10
C PHE A 68 -16.04 -3.61 27.52
N GLU A 69 -15.48 -3.94 28.69
CA GLU A 69 -14.39 -3.17 29.30
C GLU A 69 -13.01 -3.77 29.09
N TRP A 70 -12.94 -5.07 28.75
CA TRP A 70 -11.68 -5.82 28.67
C TRP A 70 -11.58 -6.61 27.38
N THR A 71 -10.37 -6.69 26.81
CA THR A 71 -10.10 -7.42 25.58
C THR A 71 -8.79 -8.20 25.63
N VAL A 72 -8.77 -9.32 24.91
CA VAL A 72 -7.57 -10.12 24.67
C VAL A 72 -7.32 -10.21 23.18
N ASN A 73 -6.10 -9.89 22.77
CA ASN A 73 -5.65 -9.99 21.38
C ASN A 73 -4.29 -10.72 21.35
N PRO A 74 -4.26 -12.01 20.95
CA PRO A 74 -3.02 -12.78 20.82
C PRO A 74 -2.20 -12.40 19.59
N TYR A 75 -2.83 -11.77 18.60
CA TYR A 75 -2.23 -11.35 17.34
C TYR A 75 -2.33 -9.83 17.11
N ARG A 76 -1.40 -9.28 16.33
CA ARG A 76 -1.50 -7.96 15.66
C ARG A 76 -1.07 -8.11 14.19
N GLY A 77 -1.80 -7.50 13.25
CA GLY A 77 -1.69 -7.77 11.81
C GLY A 77 -2.75 -8.77 11.32
N CYS A 78 -2.97 -8.87 10.00
CA CYS A 78 -4.02 -9.62 9.33
C CYS A 78 -3.48 -10.33 8.06
N SER A 79 -3.54 -11.64 7.94
CA SER A 79 -2.93 -12.39 6.80
C SER A 79 -3.53 -12.18 5.39
N HIS A 80 -4.33 -11.14 5.11
CA HIS A 80 -5.26 -11.09 3.96
C HIS A 80 -4.83 -10.29 2.69
N ALA A 81 -3.60 -9.72 2.64
CA ALA A 81 -2.74 -9.33 1.47
C ALA A 81 -3.18 -8.27 0.40
N CYS A 82 -2.20 -7.45 -0.09
CA CYS A 82 -2.27 -6.56 -1.28
C CYS A 82 -0.93 -6.49 -2.10
N THR A 83 -0.96 -6.09 -3.40
CA THR A 83 -0.52 -6.96 -4.54
C THR A 83 0.22 -6.29 -5.74
N TYR A 84 1.14 -5.30 -5.64
CA TYR A 84 1.74 -4.67 -6.88
C TYR A 84 3.22 -4.24 -6.74
N CYS A 85 4.17 -4.71 -7.57
CA CYS A 85 5.61 -4.37 -7.47
C CYS A 85 6.39 -4.33 -8.83
N LEU A 86 7.50 -3.56 -8.87
CA LEU A 86 8.46 -3.36 -9.99
C LEU A 86 9.92 -3.62 -9.58
N ALA A 87 10.86 -3.82 -10.49
CA ALA A 87 12.28 -3.99 -10.13
C ALA A 87 12.91 -2.70 -9.58
N GLY A 88 13.86 -2.84 -8.66
CA GLY A 88 14.41 -1.71 -7.89
C GLY A 88 15.25 -0.72 -8.70
N ASP A 89 15.79 -1.15 -9.84
CA ASP A 89 16.50 -0.33 -10.81
C ASP A 89 15.58 0.49 -11.71
N THR A 90 14.26 0.24 -11.68
CA THR A 90 13.28 0.97 -12.49
C THR A 90 13.34 2.47 -12.21
N PRO A 91 13.64 3.32 -13.21
CA PRO A 91 13.77 4.76 -13.01
C PRO A 91 12.39 5.42 -12.80
N ILE A 92 12.25 6.15 -11.70
CA ILE A 92 11.03 6.89 -11.36
C ILE A 92 11.22 8.37 -11.67
N LEU A 93 10.25 8.97 -12.37
CA LEU A 93 10.29 10.40 -12.69
C LEU A 93 10.02 11.24 -11.45
N LEU A 94 11.01 12.05 -11.06
CA LEU A 94 10.88 13.02 -9.97
C LEU A 94 10.14 14.27 -10.43
N ALA A 95 9.58 15.02 -9.48
CA ALA A 95 8.79 16.22 -9.77
C ALA A 95 9.59 17.34 -10.46
N ASP A 96 10.91 17.31 -10.38
CA ASP A 96 11.81 18.26 -11.04
C ASP A 96 12.23 17.81 -12.46
N GLY A 97 11.78 16.64 -12.92
CA GLY A 97 12.15 16.05 -14.21
C GLY A 97 13.43 15.19 -14.21
N SER A 98 14.12 15.06 -13.08
CA SER A 98 15.16 14.04 -12.92
C SER A 98 14.55 12.65 -12.72
N THR A 99 15.39 11.61 -12.74
CA THR A 99 14.97 10.24 -12.45
C THR A 99 15.81 9.65 -11.34
N ARG A 100 15.20 8.80 -10.53
CA ARG A 100 15.90 8.03 -9.49
C ARG A 100 15.42 6.58 -9.51
N PRO A 101 16.30 5.57 -9.35
CA PRO A 101 15.89 4.18 -9.24
C PRO A 101 14.86 3.98 -8.12
N LEU A 102 13.85 3.14 -8.35
CA LEU A 102 12.76 2.88 -7.42
C LEU A 102 13.27 2.49 -6.03
N ALA A 103 14.27 1.61 -5.94
CA ALA A 103 14.88 1.19 -4.67
C ALA A 103 15.54 2.32 -3.88
N GLN A 104 15.84 3.46 -4.54
CA GLN A 104 16.44 4.65 -3.93
C GLN A 104 15.41 5.74 -3.59
N ILE A 105 14.15 5.56 -3.99
CA ILE A 105 13.05 6.47 -3.63
C ILE A 105 12.77 6.34 -2.12
N ARG A 106 12.45 7.45 -1.47
CA ARG A 106 12.14 7.53 -0.04
C ARG A 106 10.80 8.22 0.19
N PRO A 107 10.07 7.85 1.26
CA PRO A 107 8.92 8.63 1.72
C PRO A 107 9.30 10.10 1.91
N GLY A 108 8.44 11.00 1.43
CA GLY A 108 8.69 12.44 1.38
C GLY A 108 9.27 12.95 0.05
N ASP A 109 9.84 12.08 -0.79
CA ASP A 109 10.29 12.48 -2.13
C ASP A 109 9.11 12.98 -2.98
N ALA A 110 9.37 13.97 -3.84
CA ALA A 110 8.39 14.46 -4.81
C ALA A 110 8.58 13.76 -6.16
N VAL A 111 7.58 13.02 -6.60
CA VAL A 111 7.56 12.27 -7.87
C VAL A 111 6.44 12.75 -8.78
N MET A 112 6.48 12.35 -10.04
CA MET A 112 5.40 12.60 -10.99
C MET A 112 4.38 11.47 -10.96
N GLY A 113 3.14 11.84 -10.62
CA GLY A 113 1.94 11.04 -10.83
C GLY A 113 1.09 11.63 -11.94
N THR A 114 -0.16 11.20 -12.03
CA THR A 114 -1.10 11.72 -13.03
C THR A 114 -2.50 11.92 -12.46
N MET A 115 -3.23 12.89 -13.02
CA MET A 115 -4.63 13.16 -12.69
C MET A 115 -5.47 13.30 -13.96
N GLY A 116 -6.77 13.01 -13.86
CA GLY A 116 -7.70 13.03 -14.99
C GLY A 116 -7.92 11.65 -15.63
N ALA A 117 -8.58 11.61 -16.78
CA ALA A 117 -8.95 10.37 -17.47
C ALA A 117 -8.85 10.49 -19.00
N GLY A 118 -8.59 9.37 -19.67
CA GLY A 118 -8.46 9.28 -21.13
C GLY A 118 -7.47 10.31 -21.70
N ALA A 119 -7.82 10.95 -22.82
CA ALA A 119 -7.00 11.98 -23.46
C ALA A 119 -6.77 13.25 -22.62
N HIS A 120 -7.48 13.40 -21.49
CA HIS A 120 -7.41 14.56 -20.60
C HIS A 120 -6.51 14.31 -19.38
N ARG A 121 -5.93 13.11 -19.25
CA ARG A 121 -4.98 12.81 -18.18
C ARG A 121 -3.73 13.67 -18.31
N ARG A 122 -3.27 14.24 -17.19
CA ARG A 122 -2.10 15.12 -17.11
C ARG A 122 -1.15 14.67 -16.00
N CYS A 123 0.14 14.89 -16.20
CA CYS A 123 1.16 14.71 -15.17
C CYS A 123 0.99 15.77 -14.07
N VAL A 124 1.16 15.37 -12.81
CA VAL A 124 1.15 16.29 -11.65
C VAL A 124 2.18 15.84 -10.62
N PRO A 125 2.85 16.79 -9.93
CA PRO A 125 3.68 16.45 -8.77
C PRO A 125 2.87 15.80 -7.66
N THR A 126 3.44 14.81 -7.01
CA THR A 126 2.84 14.08 -5.90
C THR A 126 3.92 13.62 -4.92
N THR A 127 3.57 13.50 -3.64
CA THR A 127 4.53 13.07 -2.62
C THR A 127 4.49 11.56 -2.46
N VAL A 128 5.67 10.94 -2.37
CA VAL A 128 5.83 9.54 -1.98
C VAL A 128 5.44 9.41 -0.50
N LEU A 129 4.45 8.59 -0.23
CA LEU A 129 3.90 8.36 1.10
C LEU A 129 4.58 7.17 1.79
N ASP A 130 5.02 6.18 1.02
CA ASP A 130 5.60 4.93 1.52
C ASP A 130 6.45 4.23 0.43
N HIS A 131 7.38 3.37 0.81
CA HIS A 131 8.29 2.62 -0.08
C HIS A 131 8.65 1.26 0.55
N TRP A 132 8.48 0.17 -0.19
CA TRP A 132 8.74 -1.17 0.32
C TRP A 132 9.26 -2.14 -0.75
N GLU A 133 9.74 -3.30 -0.30
CA GLU A 133 10.27 -4.40 -1.11
C GLU A 133 9.49 -5.69 -0.82
N THR A 134 9.23 -6.49 -1.84
CA THR A 134 8.64 -7.83 -1.77
C THR A 134 9.36 -8.78 -2.74
N SER A 135 9.38 -10.08 -2.46
CA SER A 135 9.97 -11.06 -3.37
C SER A 135 8.87 -11.84 -4.08
N LYS A 136 8.82 -11.78 -5.42
CA LYS A 136 7.75 -12.38 -6.24
C LYS A 136 8.27 -12.90 -7.58
N PRO A 137 7.56 -13.85 -8.23
CA PRO A 137 7.79 -14.19 -9.62
C PRO A 137 7.78 -12.94 -10.50
N ALA A 138 8.85 -12.76 -11.27
CA ALA A 138 9.09 -11.58 -12.07
C ALA A 138 8.77 -11.82 -13.54
N PHE A 139 8.15 -10.82 -14.15
CA PHE A 139 7.80 -10.76 -15.56
C PHE A 139 8.50 -9.57 -16.18
N ARG A 140 9.03 -9.71 -17.39
CA ARG A 140 9.56 -8.62 -18.19
C ARG A 140 8.53 -8.21 -19.22
N VAL A 141 8.17 -6.93 -19.20
CA VAL A 141 7.34 -6.29 -20.22
C VAL A 141 8.26 -5.44 -21.10
N THR A 142 8.27 -5.74 -22.40
CA THR A 142 9.05 -5.00 -23.39
C THR A 142 8.11 -4.16 -24.25
N LEU A 143 8.42 -2.88 -24.43
CA LEU A 143 7.67 -1.97 -25.31
C LEU A 143 8.37 -1.78 -26.66
N ALA A 144 7.62 -1.28 -27.65
CA ALA A 144 8.10 -1.09 -29.01
C ALA A 144 9.26 -0.06 -29.13
N ASP A 145 9.40 0.86 -28.18
CA ASP A 145 10.50 1.82 -28.11
C ASP A 145 11.77 1.27 -27.44
N GLY A 146 11.75 0.01 -26.99
CA GLY A 146 12.86 -0.66 -26.33
C GLY A 146 12.82 -0.60 -24.80
N THR A 147 11.85 0.10 -24.20
CA THR A 147 11.63 0.10 -22.74
C THR A 147 11.45 -1.32 -22.21
N ARG A 148 12.11 -1.65 -21.09
CA ARG A 148 12.02 -2.97 -20.44
C ARG A 148 11.72 -2.81 -18.96
N LEU A 149 10.48 -3.13 -18.59
CA LEU A 149 10.01 -3.09 -17.21
C LEU A 149 10.00 -4.49 -16.63
N VAL A 150 10.63 -4.69 -15.48
CA VAL A 150 10.49 -5.93 -14.72
C VAL A 150 9.49 -5.70 -13.59
N ALA A 151 8.44 -6.51 -13.53
CA ALA A 151 7.31 -6.33 -12.64
C ALA A 151 6.79 -7.67 -12.11
N SER A 152 6.01 -7.65 -11.04
CA SER A 152 5.25 -8.81 -10.61
C SER A 152 4.01 -9.03 -11.51
N GLY A 153 3.51 -10.26 -11.62
CA GLY A 153 2.37 -10.56 -12.51
C GLY A 153 1.09 -9.80 -12.14
N ASP A 154 0.90 -9.52 -10.86
CA ASP A 154 -0.18 -8.71 -10.33
C ASP A 154 -0.02 -7.21 -10.61
N HIS A 155 1.16 -6.71 -10.99
CA HIS A 155 1.41 -5.30 -11.28
C HIS A 155 0.54 -4.78 -12.43
N ARG A 156 0.12 -3.51 -12.37
CA ARG A 156 -0.76 -2.91 -13.38
C ARG A 156 -0.18 -1.67 -14.04
N PHE A 157 -0.32 -1.64 -15.36
CA PHE A 157 -0.02 -0.47 -16.18
C PHE A 157 -1.31 0.13 -16.77
N LEU A 158 -1.33 1.45 -16.94
CA LEU A 158 -2.43 2.12 -17.59
C LEU A 158 -2.28 2.00 -19.11
N THR A 159 -3.32 1.50 -19.77
CA THR A 159 -3.38 1.36 -21.24
C THR A 159 -4.54 2.15 -21.83
N ASP A 160 -4.61 2.19 -23.16
CA ASP A 160 -5.78 2.66 -23.92
C ASP A 160 -7.07 1.89 -23.61
N ARG A 161 -6.96 0.68 -23.05
CA ARG A 161 -8.06 -0.17 -22.62
C ARG A 161 -8.25 -0.23 -21.10
N GLY A 162 -7.69 0.75 -20.38
CA GLY A 162 -7.74 0.85 -18.91
C GLY A 162 -6.55 0.16 -18.22
N TRP A 163 -6.68 -0.09 -16.92
CA TRP A 163 -5.63 -0.74 -16.14
C TRP A 163 -5.56 -2.24 -16.46
N ARG A 164 -4.38 -2.74 -16.79
CA ARG A 164 -4.14 -4.13 -17.17
C ARG A 164 -3.02 -4.74 -16.33
N HIS A 165 -3.22 -5.96 -15.83
CA HIS A 165 -2.24 -6.72 -15.06
C HIS A 165 -1.20 -7.33 -15.97
N VAL A 166 0.06 -7.38 -15.57
CA VAL A 166 1.13 -7.99 -16.37
C VAL A 166 0.84 -9.47 -16.68
N SER A 167 0.45 -10.23 -15.66
CA SER A 167 0.01 -11.62 -15.76
C SER A 167 -0.90 -11.91 -14.55
N PRO A 168 -2.23 -11.71 -14.68
CA PRO A 168 -3.13 -11.84 -13.53
C PRO A 168 -3.21 -13.28 -13.05
N ALA A 169 -3.30 -13.46 -11.72
CA ALA A 169 -3.50 -14.78 -11.12
C ALA A 169 -4.88 -15.38 -11.43
N GLU A 170 -5.86 -14.52 -11.73
CA GLU A 170 -7.25 -14.90 -11.99
C GLU A 170 -7.62 -14.67 -13.47
N PRO A 171 -8.15 -15.68 -14.19
CA PRO A 171 -8.42 -15.58 -15.63
C PRO A 171 -9.37 -14.45 -16.07
N HIS A 172 -10.22 -13.97 -15.17
CA HIS A 172 -11.21 -12.93 -15.45
C HIS A 172 -10.66 -11.51 -15.31
N GLN A 173 -9.47 -11.35 -14.73
CA GLN A 173 -8.87 -10.04 -14.54
C GLN A 173 -8.33 -9.51 -15.88
N PRO A 174 -8.47 -8.20 -16.15
CA PRO A 174 -7.91 -7.60 -17.35
C PRO A 174 -6.39 -7.79 -17.41
N ALA A 175 -5.92 -8.70 -18.27
CA ALA A 175 -4.51 -8.95 -18.55
C ALA A 175 -3.98 -7.98 -19.60
N LEU A 176 -2.70 -7.67 -19.50
CA LEU A 176 -1.93 -6.95 -20.50
C LEU A 176 -1.72 -7.86 -21.70
N ALA A 177 -1.91 -7.33 -22.90
CA ALA A 177 -1.69 -8.07 -24.13
C ALA A 177 -0.68 -7.36 -25.03
N VAL A 178 0.03 -8.15 -25.85
CA VAL A 178 0.85 -7.61 -26.94
C VAL A 178 -0.02 -6.73 -27.84
N GLY A 179 0.47 -5.53 -28.12
CA GLY A 179 -0.23 -4.49 -28.89
C GLY A 179 -1.05 -3.51 -28.05
N ASP A 180 -1.28 -3.74 -26.76
CA ASP A 180 -1.90 -2.73 -25.88
C ASP A 180 -1.02 -1.46 -25.83
N LEU A 181 -1.63 -0.28 -25.86
CA LEU A 181 -0.90 0.99 -25.86
C LEU A 181 -0.79 1.54 -24.45
N MET A 182 0.40 1.49 -23.85
CA MET A 182 0.63 2.06 -22.52
C MET A 182 0.61 3.58 -22.54
N PHE A 183 0.04 4.18 -21.49
CA PHE A 183 0.06 5.62 -21.29
C PHE A 183 1.38 6.02 -20.64
N GLY A 184 1.99 7.09 -21.14
CA GLY A 184 3.30 7.49 -20.65
C GLY A 184 3.83 8.78 -21.28
N VAL A 185 5.06 9.09 -20.91
CA VAL A 185 5.87 10.20 -21.41
C VAL A 185 7.04 9.72 -22.29
N GLY A 186 7.20 8.40 -22.48
CA GLY A 186 8.28 7.82 -23.28
C GLY A 186 9.48 7.36 -22.46
N HIS A 187 10.25 6.40 -23.00
CA HIS A 187 11.47 5.87 -22.41
C HIS A 187 12.43 6.95 -21.89
N PHE A 188 12.95 6.76 -20.67
CA PHE A 188 13.99 7.61 -20.12
C PHE A 188 15.35 7.19 -20.68
N ALA A 189 16.09 8.15 -21.25
CA ALA A 189 17.39 7.84 -21.80
C ALA A 189 18.39 7.51 -20.69
N GLU A 190 19.34 6.62 -20.97
CA GLU A 190 20.42 6.34 -20.02
C GLU A 190 21.29 7.60 -19.79
N PRO A 191 21.55 7.95 -18.51
CA PRO A 191 22.49 9.00 -18.14
C PRO A 191 23.87 8.79 -18.79
N PRO A 192 24.58 9.88 -19.15
CA PRO A 192 25.93 9.75 -19.71
C PRO A 192 26.86 9.10 -18.68
N LYS A 193 27.76 8.27 -19.16
CA LYS A 193 28.97 7.93 -18.41
C LYS A 193 29.92 9.12 -18.56
N GLU A 194 30.48 9.62 -17.46
CA GLU A 194 31.43 10.73 -17.49
C GLU A 194 32.81 10.24 -17.97
N SER A 195 32.86 9.70 -19.18
CA SER A 195 34.07 9.26 -19.86
C SER A 195 34.97 10.46 -20.19
N PRO A 196 36.26 10.25 -20.46
CA PRO A 196 37.16 11.34 -20.88
C PRO A 196 36.64 12.12 -22.09
N ASP A 197 35.99 11.44 -23.04
CA ASP A 197 35.34 12.07 -24.19
C ASP A 197 34.19 12.99 -23.76
N TYR A 198 33.34 12.53 -22.84
CA TYR A 198 32.27 13.36 -22.27
C TYR A 198 32.84 14.58 -21.54
N GLN A 199 33.86 14.38 -20.69
CA GLN A 199 34.50 15.46 -19.93
C GLN A 199 35.12 16.51 -20.85
N SER A 200 35.85 16.07 -21.90
CA SER A 200 36.42 16.95 -22.92
C SER A 200 35.34 17.72 -23.67
N GLY A 201 34.26 17.05 -24.08
CA GLY A 201 33.10 17.70 -24.68
C GLY A 201 32.49 18.75 -23.75
N PHE A 202 32.29 18.42 -22.48
CA PHE A 202 31.72 19.32 -21.47
C PHE A 202 32.52 20.60 -21.34
N VAL A 203 33.83 20.49 -21.15
CA VAL A 203 34.72 21.65 -21.03
C VAL A 203 34.72 22.45 -22.35
N CYS A 204 34.71 21.77 -23.51
CA CYS A 204 34.62 22.41 -24.83
C CYS A 204 33.39 23.31 -24.95
N GLY A 205 32.21 22.75 -24.65
CA GLY A 205 30.94 23.45 -24.73
C GLY A 205 30.88 24.64 -23.78
N LEU A 206 31.36 24.46 -22.54
CA LEU A 206 31.33 25.51 -21.52
C LEU A 206 32.22 26.70 -21.91
N ILE A 207 33.49 26.46 -22.24
CA ILE A 207 34.47 27.52 -22.57
C ILE A 207 34.06 28.27 -23.84
N ARG A 208 33.60 27.55 -24.87
CA ARG A 208 33.17 28.18 -26.14
C ARG A 208 31.90 28.99 -25.97
N GLY A 209 30.97 28.53 -25.13
CA GLY A 209 29.77 29.28 -24.80
C GLY A 209 30.08 30.57 -24.06
N ASP A 210 30.95 30.52 -23.05
CA ASP A 210 31.33 31.69 -22.24
C ASP A 210 32.06 32.77 -23.07
N ALA A 211 32.95 32.35 -23.97
CA ALA A 211 33.65 33.24 -24.89
C ALA A 211 32.72 34.06 -25.81
N SER A 212 31.43 33.70 -25.89
CA SER A 212 30.41 34.37 -26.70
C SER A 212 29.49 35.32 -25.92
N GLY A 213 29.64 35.41 -24.59
CA GLY A 213 28.82 36.21 -23.66
C GLY A 213 29.27 37.66 -23.47
N SER A 214 28.40 38.53 -22.94
CA SER A 214 28.62 39.98 -22.78
C SER A 214 29.41 40.39 -21.52
N GLY A 215 30.29 39.54 -20.99
CA GLY A 215 31.32 39.97 -20.04
C GLY A 215 31.02 39.89 -18.53
N VAL A 216 30.11 39.03 -18.08
CA VAL A 216 30.05 38.62 -16.66
C VAL A 216 29.85 37.11 -16.60
N ALA A 217 30.94 36.36 -16.39
CA ALA A 217 30.86 34.93 -16.11
C ALA A 217 30.10 34.75 -14.79
N VAL A 218 28.94 34.10 -14.84
CA VAL A 218 28.24 33.69 -13.62
C VAL A 218 28.87 32.37 -13.19
N GLU A 219 29.73 32.41 -12.17
CA GLU A 219 30.20 31.20 -11.49
C GLU A 219 28.97 30.41 -11.02
N GLY A 220 28.86 29.16 -11.47
CA GLY A 220 27.73 28.28 -11.20
C GLY A 220 28.15 26.82 -11.28
N ASP A 221 27.23 25.90 -11.00
CA ASP A 221 27.49 24.46 -10.86
C ASP A 221 28.24 23.85 -12.06
N ALA A 222 28.06 24.37 -13.27
CA ALA A 222 28.76 23.91 -14.46
C ALA A 222 30.28 24.22 -14.43
N TRP A 223 30.68 25.37 -13.88
CA TRP A 223 32.09 25.73 -13.72
C TRP A 223 32.77 24.90 -12.64
N VAL A 224 32.08 24.65 -11.52
CA VAL A 224 32.55 23.73 -10.47
C VAL A 224 32.77 22.33 -11.03
N ARG A 225 31.84 21.86 -11.87
CA ARG A 225 31.95 20.57 -12.55
C ARG A 225 33.09 20.53 -13.58
N ALA A 226 33.32 21.63 -14.30
CA ALA A 226 34.44 21.73 -15.25
C ALA A 226 35.80 21.71 -14.55
N ASP A 227 35.94 22.35 -13.39
CA ASP A 227 37.19 22.36 -12.62
C ASP A 227 37.63 20.92 -12.26
N ALA A 228 36.70 20.09 -11.79
CA ALA A 228 36.94 18.69 -11.52
C ALA A 228 37.34 17.86 -12.76
N TYR A 229 36.96 18.29 -13.97
CA TYR A 229 37.35 17.59 -15.22
C TYR A 229 38.70 18.03 -15.76
N LEU A 230 39.15 19.24 -15.40
CA LEU A 230 40.45 19.76 -15.82
C LEU A 230 41.62 19.09 -15.09
N ASP A 231 41.36 18.35 -14.00
CA ASP A 231 42.32 17.44 -13.37
C ASP A 231 42.73 16.29 -14.30
N ASP A 232 41.82 15.84 -15.17
CA ASP A 232 42.00 14.67 -16.05
C ASP A 232 42.17 15.04 -17.53
N VAL A 233 41.77 16.24 -17.95
CA VAL A 233 41.77 16.69 -19.36
C VAL A 233 42.54 18.02 -19.53
N SER A 234 43.49 18.06 -20.47
CA SER A 234 44.21 19.29 -20.80
C SER A 234 43.29 20.35 -21.42
N LEU A 235 43.36 21.60 -20.94
CA LEU A 235 42.69 22.76 -21.53
C LEU A 235 42.93 22.90 -23.04
N THR A 236 44.12 22.53 -23.52
CA THR A 236 44.46 22.63 -24.95
C THR A 236 43.70 21.60 -25.80
N GLU A 237 43.43 20.43 -25.22
CA GLU A 237 42.67 19.37 -25.87
C GLU A 237 41.17 19.65 -25.79
N ALA A 238 40.68 20.10 -24.63
CA ALA A 238 39.28 20.40 -24.40
C ALA A 238 38.72 21.50 -25.31
N VAL A 239 39.51 22.50 -25.73
CA VAL A 239 39.02 23.62 -26.57
C VAL A 239 38.98 23.28 -28.07
N ARG A 240 39.50 22.11 -28.49
CA ARG A 240 39.52 21.70 -29.91
C ARG A 240 38.20 21.07 -30.32
N TRP A 241 37.76 21.37 -31.55
CA TRP A 241 36.74 20.59 -32.23
C TRP A 241 37.36 19.26 -32.68
N PRO A 242 36.88 18.10 -32.20
CA PRO A 242 37.36 16.82 -32.68
C PRO A 242 36.93 16.61 -34.14
N GLU A 243 37.81 16.00 -34.95
CA GLU A 243 37.50 15.65 -36.33
C GLU A 243 36.41 14.57 -36.43
N LEU A 244 36.39 13.64 -35.46
CA LEU A 244 35.42 12.56 -35.33
C LEU A 244 34.89 12.50 -33.89
N PRO A 245 33.87 13.31 -33.56
CA PRO A 245 33.30 13.33 -32.21
C PRO A 245 32.54 12.04 -31.90
N SER A 246 32.72 11.49 -30.70
CA SER A 246 31.92 10.38 -30.20
C SER A 246 30.56 10.84 -29.68
N SER A 247 29.62 9.91 -29.50
CA SER A 247 28.32 10.22 -28.88
C SER A 247 28.46 10.74 -27.45
N ASP A 248 29.45 10.24 -26.69
CA ASP A 248 29.75 10.72 -25.34
C ASP A 248 30.28 12.15 -25.36
N TRP A 249 31.18 12.46 -26.31
CA TRP A 249 31.64 13.83 -26.53
C TRP A 249 30.48 14.78 -26.86
N PHE A 250 29.55 14.38 -27.72
CA PHE A 250 28.37 15.20 -28.03
C PHE A 250 27.46 15.43 -26.82
N ARG A 251 27.26 14.42 -25.97
CA ARG A 251 26.50 14.55 -24.72
C ARG A 251 27.16 15.55 -23.78
N GLY A 252 28.48 15.45 -23.62
CA GLY A 252 29.27 16.38 -22.82
C GLY A 252 29.20 17.80 -23.37
N PHE A 253 29.46 17.95 -24.67
CA PHE A 253 29.40 19.23 -25.38
C PHE A 253 28.08 19.97 -25.16
N LEU A 254 26.95 19.27 -25.29
CA LEU A 254 25.64 19.88 -25.04
C LEU A 254 25.40 20.24 -23.57
N ALA A 255 25.92 19.44 -22.62
CA ALA A 255 25.82 19.76 -21.20
C ALA A 255 26.63 21.01 -20.81
N GLY A 256 27.86 21.11 -21.30
CA GLY A 256 28.69 22.30 -21.14
C GLY A 256 28.09 23.52 -21.83
N ALA A 257 27.59 23.34 -23.05
CA ALA A 257 26.92 24.39 -23.79
C ALA A 257 25.68 24.93 -23.07
N PHE A 258 24.90 24.04 -22.45
CA PHE A 258 23.77 24.43 -21.64
C PHE A 258 24.21 25.22 -20.39
N GLY A 259 25.30 24.80 -19.74
CA GLY A 259 25.86 25.52 -18.58
C GLY A 259 26.31 26.95 -18.90
N ALA A 260 26.79 27.21 -20.13
CA ALA A 260 27.27 28.53 -20.53
C ALA A 260 26.18 29.45 -21.09
N VAL A 261 25.35 28.93 -22.00
CA VAL A 261 24.41 29.75 -22.79
C VAL A 261 22.99 29.18 -22.84
N GLY A 262 22.74 28.14 -22.06
CA GLY A 262 21.47 27.42 -22.02
C GLY A 262 20.52 27.99 -21.00
N ARG A 263 19.24 27.93 -21.34
CA ARG A 263 18.14 28.09 -20.39
C ARG A 263 16.98 27.19 -20.76
N THR A 264 16.18 26.84 -19.77
CA THR A 264 14.89 26.18 -20.00
C THR A 264 13.81 27.25 -20.12
N ASP A 265 13.05 27.22 -21.22
CA ASP A 265 11.85 28.03 -21.40
C ASP A 265 10.62 27.13 -21.54
N ARG A 266 9.90 26.96 -20.43
CA ARG A 266 8.86 25.94 -20.22
C ARG A 266 9.45 24.53 -20.38
N LEU A 267 9.36 23.94 -21.57
CA LEU A 267 9.93 22.62 -21.91
C LEU A 267 10.97 22.70 -23.03
N ALA A 268 11.16 23.87 -23.65
CA ALA A 268 12.22 24.03 -24.64
C ALA A 268 13.56 24.25 -23.95
N VAL A 269 14.56 23.52 -24.39
CA VAL A 269 15.97 23.88 -24.21
C VAL A 269 16.31 24.94 -25.25
N VAL A 270 16.72 26.12 -24.77
CA VAL A 270 17.07 27.28 -25.59
C VAL A 270 18.54 27.59 -25.37
N LEU A 271 19.30 27.69 -26.46
CA LEU A 271 20.72 28.01 -26.48
C LEU A 271 20.92 29.26 -27.35
N GLU A 272 21.47 30.33 -26.77
CA GLU A 272 21.59 31.64 -27.41
C GLU A 272 23.05 32.09 -27.45
N SER A 273 23.57 32.41 -28.63
CA SER A 273 24.97 32.84 -28.76
C SER A 273 25.15 33.77 -29.95
N THR A 274 26.16 34.64 -29.89
CA THR A 274 26.60 35.48 -31.02
C THR A 274 27.48 34.70 -32.00
N ASP A 275 28.02 33.54 -31.60
CA ASP A 275 28.82 32.66 -32.46
C ASP A 275 27.92 31.67 -33.23
N VAL A 276 27.70 31.95 -34.51
CA VAL A 276 26.90 31.10 -35.41
C VAL A 276 27.57 29.74 -35.66
N GLY A 277 28.91 29.66 -35.63
CA GLY A 277 29.64 28.40 -35.79
C GLY A 277 29.41 27.47 -34.60
N TYR A 278 29.44 28.02 -33.40
CA TYR A 278 29.10 27.31 -32.16
C TYR A 278 27.65 26.81 -32.16
N LEU A 279 26.69 27.65 -32.55
CA LEU A 279 25.28 27.24 -32.66
C LEU A 279 25.06 26.14 -33.72
N ARG A 280 25.84 26.13 -34.82
CA ARG A 280 25.79 25.03 -35.81
C ARG A 280 26.27 23.71 -35.23
N TRP A 281 27.31 23.74 -34.40
CA TRP A 281 27.78 22.55 -33.66
C TRP A 281 26.74 22.03 -32.68
N ILE A 282 26.03 22.92 -31.98
CA ILE A 282 24.90 22.54 -31.13
C ILE A 282 23.82 21.81 -31.92
N VAL A 283 23.43 22.34 -33.09
CA VAL A 283 22.43 21.67 -33.95
C VAL A 283 22.93 20.31 -34.44
N HIS A 284 24.21 20.21 -34.79
CA HIS A 284 24.82 18.95 -35.20
C HIS A 284 24.78 17.91 -34.08
N ALA A 285 25.18 18.29 -32.87
CA ALA A 285 25.13 17.43 -31.69
C ALA A 285 23.70 17.00 -31.33
N LEU A 286 22.74 17.92 -31.35
CA LEU A 286 21.31 17.61 -31.13
C LEU A 286 20.80 16.61 -32.17
N THR A 287 21.12 16.83 -33.45
CA THR A 287 20.71 15.94 -34.54
C THR A 287 21.32 14.55 -34.40
N HIS A 288 22.61 14.47 -34.04
CA HIS A 288 23.31 13.19 -33.82
C HIS A 288 22.68 12.37 -32.68
N LEU A 289 22.21 13.03 -31.62
CA LEU A 289 21.53 12.39 -30.50
C LEU A 289 20.01 12.17 -30.74
N GLY A 290 19.51 12.49 -31.94
CA GLY A 290 18.10 12.33 -32.30
C GLY A 290 17.16 13.33 -31.62
N LEU A 291 17.67 14.50 -31.23
CA LEU A 291 16.88 15.60 -30.67
C LEU A 291 16.56 16.62 -31.75
N VAL A 292 15.27 16.83 -32.01
CA VAL A 292 14.80 17.79 -33.01
C VAL A 292 14.95 19.21 -32.47
N ALA A 293 15.59 20.08 -33.26
CA ALA A 293 15.83 21.47 -32.91
C ALA A 293 15.63 22.41 -34.11
N ARG A 294 15.27 23.66 -33.81
CA ARG A 294 15.10 24.75 -34.76
C ARG A 294 16.22 25.78 -34.58
N GLY A 295 16.67 26.35 -35.69
CA GLY A 295 17.71 27.40 -35.69
C GLY A 295 19.13 26.85 -35.86
N PRO A 296 20.17 27.71 -35.79
CA PRO A 296 20.03 29.16 -35.82
C PRO A 296 19.62 29.56 -37.25
N GLY A 297 18.49 30.24 -37.42
CA GLY A 297 18.09 30.75 -38.74
C GLY A 297 19.14 31.73 -39.31
N PRO A 298 18.87 32.43 -40.42
CA PRO A 298 19.77 33.48 -40.90
C PRO A 298 19.99 34.55 -39.82
N VAL A 299 21.21 34.68 -39.30
CA VAL A 299 21.57 35.67 -38.27
C VAL A 299 22.39 36.79 -38.92
N ARG A 300 22.07 38.06 -38.62
CA ARG A 300 22.89 39.20 -39.06
C ARG A 300 24.22 39.19 -38.29
N PRO A 301 25.34 39.67 -38.89
CA PRO A 301 26.60 39.83 -38.16
C PRO A 301 26.40 40.66 -36.88
N GLY A 302 26.83 40.12 -35.73
CA GLY A 302 26.68 40.76 -34.42
C GLY A 302 25.32 40.58 -33.73
N ALA A 303 24.35 39.90 -34.36
CA ALA A 303 23.09 39.54 -33.72
C ALA A 303 23.19 38.19 -33.00
N THR A 304 22.46 38.03 -31.90
CA THR A 304 22.37 36.76 -31.16
C THR A 304 21.53 35.76 -31.95
N GLY A 305 22.11 34.61 -32.29
CA GLY A 305 21.41 33.46 -32.83
C GLY A 305 20.77 32.62 -31.74
N ARG A 306 19.76 31.82 -32.10
CA ARG A 306 18.99 31.00 -31.16
C ARG A 306 18.77 29.60 -31.72
N VAL A 307 19.09 28.59 -30.93
CA VAL A 307 18.74 27.18 -31.17
C VAL A 307 17.74 26.74 -30.10
N GLU A 308 16.67 26.08 -30.52
CA GLU A 308 15.57 25.70 -29.64
C GLU A 308 15.07 24.29 -29.96
N THR A 309 15.00 23.44 -28.94
CA THR A 309 14.37 22.10 -29.05
C THR A 309 12.85 22.20 -29.06
N GLU A 310 12.17 21.12 -29.48
CA GLU A 310 10.72 21.06 -29.40
C GLU A 310 10.21 21.23 -27.96
N ARG A 311 9.05 21.88 -27.82
CA ARG A 311 8.43 22.17 -26.51
C ARG A 311 7.60 20.99 -26.01
N HIS A 312 8.18 19.80 -26.06
CA HIS A 312 7.58 18.55 -25.62
C HIS A 312 8.35 18.00 -24.41
N LEU A 313 7.62 17.37 -23.48
CA LEU A 313 8.24 16.87 -22.25
C LEU A 313 9.23 15.73 -22.54
N ASP A 314 8.96 14.89 -23.53
CA ASP A 314 9.87 13.81 -23.93
C ASP A 314 11.18 14.35 -24.50
N ALA A 315 11.14 15.42 -25.31
CA ALA A 315 12.32 16.10 -25.81
C ALA A 315 13.15 16.73 -24.67
N ALA A 316 12.48 17.40 -23.71
CA ALA A 316 13.13 18.02 -22.55
C ALA A 316 13.80 16.98 -21.63
N LEU A 317 13.08 15.90 -21.32
CA LEU A 317 13.58 14.79 -20.51
C LEU A 317 14.74 14.09 -21.21
N ARG A 318 14.61 13.78 -22.52
CA ARG A 318 15.71 13.17 -23.28
C ARG A 318 16.94 14.06 -23.30
N PHE A 319 16.81 15.37 -23.51
CA PHE A 319 17.97 16.26 -23.45
C PHE A 319 18.63 16.18 -22.07
N ARG A 320 17.86 16.33 -20.98
CA ARG A 320 18.39 16.27 -19.62
C ARG A 320 19.06 14.92 -19.32
N HIS A 321 18.40 13.82 -19.64
CA HIS A 321 18.88 12.47 -19.33
C HIS A 321 20.08 12.09 -20.19
N LEU A 322 20.08 12.38 -21.49
CA LEU A 322 21.21 12.06 -22.38
C LEU A 322 22.47 12.83 -22.02
N THR A 323 22.32 14.11 -21.68
CA THR A 323 23.45 15.04 -21.49
C THR A 323 23.87 15.13 -20.03
N GLY A 324 23.01 14.86 -19.05
CA GLY A 324 23.32 15.13 -17.64
C GLY A 324 23.55 16.62 -17.36
N ALA A 325 22.97 17.52 -18.16
CA ALA A 325 23.08 18.95 -17.97
C ALA A 325 22.45 19.39 -16.62
N SER A 326 23.10 20.33 -15.94
CA SER A 326 22.59 20.95 -14.70
C SER A 326 21.45 21.93 -15.04
N MET A 327 20.28 21.37 -15.29
CA MET A 327 19.07 22.12 -15.61
C MET A 327 18.27 22.42 -14.34
N GLY A 328 17.62 23.59 -14.30
CA GLY A 328 16.56 23.84 -13.32
C GLY A 328 15.39 22.86 -13.47
N PRO A 329 14.46 22.82 -12.49
CA PRO A 329 13.31 21.94 -12.53
C PRO A 329 12.52 22.06 -13.85
N LEU A 330 12.23 20.93 -14.48
CA LEU A 330 11.32 20.86 -15.63
C LEU A 330 9.89 20.84 -15.09
N ASP A 331 9.09 21.86 -15.40
CA ASP A 331 7.67 21.85 -15.03
C ASP A 331 6.90 20.88 -15.94
N ALA A 332 6.88 19.62 -15.52
CA ALA A 332 6.09 18.57 -16.16
C ALA A 332 4.60 18.62 -15.74
N SER A 333 4.23 19.53 -14.83
CA SER A 333 2.84 19.66 -14.37
C SER A 333 1.92 20.09 -15.51
N GLY A 334 0.77 19.44 -15.62
CA GLY A 334 -0.22 19.76 -16.65
C GLY A 334 0.12 19.25 -18.05
N VAL A 335 1.24 18.56 -18.25
CA VAL A 335 1.57 17.91 -19.53
C VAL A 335 0.68 16.69 -19.75
N GLY A 336 0.16 16.53 -20.98
CA GLY A 336 -0.68 15.39 -21.35
C GLY A 336 0.09 14.08 -21.47
N VAL A 337 -0.42 13.04 -20.83
CA VAL A 337 0.02 11.64 -20.98
C VAL A 337 -0.93 10.93 -21.94
N ARG A 338 -0.40 10.20 -22.92
CA ARG A 338 -1.18 9.52 -23.97
C ARG A 338 -0.61 8.14 -24.27
N GLY A 339 -1.46 7.26 -24.80
CA GLY A 339 -1.01 6.03 -25.43
C GLY A 339 -0.47 6.33 -26.82
N GLU A 340 0.75 5.91 -27.10
CA GLU A 340 1.43 6.11 -28.38
C GLU A 340 1.89 4.77 -28.95
N ARG A 341 2.01 4.64 -30.28
CA ARG A 341 2.44 3.39 -30.91
C ARG A 341 3.82 2.92 -30.45
N ARG A 342 4.71 3.86 -30.10
CA ARG A 342 6.03 3.55 -29.54
C ARG A 342 5.96 2.91 -28.14
N LEU A 343 4.85 3.12 -27.42
CA LEU A 343 4.57 2.52 -26.11
C LEU A 343 3.66 1.27 -26.22
N ALA A 344 3.55 0.69 -27.41
CA ALA A 344 2.86 -0.57 -27.59
C ALA A 344 3.63 -1.70 -26.90
N VAL A 345 2.92 -2.58 -26.18
CA VAL A 345 3.51 -3.79 -25.62
C VAL A 345 3.99 -4.69 -26.76
N ALA A 346 5.29 -4.94 -26.83
CA ALA A 346 5.91 -5.80 -27.82
C ALA A 346 6.01 -7.25 -27.33
N ASP A 347 6.31 -7.45 -26.05
CA ASP A 347 6.50 -8.77 -25.46
C ASP A 347 6.22 -8.78 -23.94
N ILE A 348 5.79 -9.93 -23.43
CA ILE A 348 5.58 -10.20 -21.99
C ILE A 348 6.17 -11.59 -21.69
N GLU A 349 7.25 -11.61 -20.94
CA GLU A 349 8.03 -12.83 -20.64
C GLU A 349 8.00 -13.12 -19.14
N GLU A 350 7.63 -14.34 -18.75
CA GLU A 350 7.88 -14.81 -17.38
C GLU A 350 9.35 -15.19 -17.24
N LEU A 351 10.07 -14.57 -16.30
CA LEU A 351 11.51 -14.77 -16.15
C LEU A 351 11.87 -16.12 -15.50
N GLY A 352 10.89 -16.81 -14.91
CA GLY A 352 11.13 -18.02 -14.12
C GLY A 352 11.93 -17.76 -12.84
N LEU A 353 12.04 -16.50 -12.42
CA LEU A 353 12.82 -16.05 -11.28
C LEU A 353 11.92 -15.32 -10.29
N THR A 354 12.14 -15.59 -9.01
CA THR A 354 11.60 -14.76 -7.92
C THR A 354 12.62 -13.68 -7.60
N LEU A 355 12.27 -12.41 -7.83
CA LEU A 355 13.16 -11.27 -7.63
C LEU A 355 12.68 -10.37 -6.49
N PRO A 356 13.58 -9.64 -5.80
CA PRO A 356 13.19 -8.51 -4.97
C PRO A 356 12.64 -7.39 -5.87
N LEU A 357 11.37 -7.05 -5.66
CA LEU A 357 10.63 -6.03 -6.37
C LEU A 357 10.11 -5.00 -5.36
N PHE A 358 10.05 -3.75 -5.76
CA PHE A 358 9.76 -2.59 -4.97
C PHE A 358 8.44 -1.97 -5.41
N ASP A 359 7.80 -1.23 -4.51
CA ASP A 359 6.71 -0.34 -4.88
C ASP A 359 6.72 0.87 -3.95
N ILE A 360 6.07 1.94 -4.41
CA ILE A 360 5.84 3.16 -3.66
C ILE A 360 4.35 3.45 -3.60
N SER A 361 3.93 4.19 -2.58
CA SER A 361 2.62 4.84 -2.61
C SER A 361 2.79 6.34 -2.79
N THR A 362 1.89 6.95 -3.52
CA THR A 362 1.89 8.39 -3.84
C THR A 362 0.49 8.96 -3.65
N GLY A 363 0.38 10.27 -3.46
CA GLY A 363 -0.90 10.96 -3.27
C GLY A 363 -1.88 10.88 -4.46
N THR A 364 -1.43 10.54 -5.67
CA THR A 364 -2.27 10.47 -6.89
C THR A 364 -2.81 9.07 -7.18
N GLY A 365 -2.27 8.03 -6.54
CA GLY A 365 -2.64 6.64 -6.84
C GLY A 365 -1.82 5.99 -7.97
N ASP A 366 -0.86 6.73 -8.54
CA ASP A 366 0.01 6.29 -9.63
C ASP A 366 1.34 7.06 -9.64
N PHE A 367 2.29 6.62 -10.45
CA PHE A 367 3.56 7.30 -10.72
C PHE A 367 4.08 6.95 -12.12
N ILE A 368 5.03 7.73 -12.63
CA ILE A 368 5.71 7.41 -13.90
C ILE A 368 6.95 6.55 -13.62
N ALA A 369 6.94 5.31 -14.10
CA ALA A 369 8.00 4.33 -13.99
C ALA A 369 8.53 3.99 -15.39
N ASP A 370 9.81 4.24 -15.63
CA ASP A 370 10.47 4.13 -16.94
C ASP A 370 9.60 4.63 -18.11
N GLY A 371 9.11 5.87 -17.95
CA GLY A 371 8.31 6.52 -18.97
C GLY A 371 6.84 6.14 -19.04
N VAL A 372 6.35 5.13 -18.31
CA VAL A 372 4.92 4.72 -18.35
C VAL A 372 4.20 4.89 -17.02
N VAL A 373 2.88 5.07 -17.11
CA VAL A 373 2.01 5.26 -15.94
C VAL A 373 1.81 3.92 -15.23
N SER A 374 2.41 3.82 -14.06
CA SER A 374 2.37 2.66 -13.17
C SER A 374 1.38 2.90 -12.03
N HIS A 375 0.59 1.88 -11.70
CA HIS A 375 -0.29 1.91 -10.53
C HIS A 375 0.52 1.83 -9.24
N ASN A 376 0.04 2.46 -8.16
CA ASN A 376 0.65 2.44 -6.83
C ASN A 376 -0.30 1.78 -5.78
N CYS A 377 0.16 1.34 -4.60
CA CYS A 377 -0.75 0.78 -3.59
C CYS A 377 -1.37 1.85 -2.65
N PHE A 378 -2.70 1.86 -2.42
CA PHE A 378 -3.46 3.00 -1.83
C PHE A 378 -4.09 2.78 -0.41
N ALA A 379 -3.54 1.92 0.48
CA ALA A 379 -4.34 1.29 1.55
C ALA A 379 -3.91 1.44 3.05
N ARG A 380 -3.40 2.58 3.58
CA ARG A 380 -2.53 2.51 4.79
C ARG A 380 -2.48 3.73 5.76
N LYS A 381 -3.46 3.95 6.66
CA LYS A 381 -3.40 5.10 7.63
C LYS A 381 -3.69 4.83 9.12
N THR A 382 -3.79 3.58 9.60
CA THR A 382 -4.17 3.28 11.02
C THR A 382 -3.06 2.78 11.96
N HIS A 383 -1.78 2.72 11.55
CA HIS A 383 -0.74 1.93 12.27
C HIS A 383 0.52 2.68 12.78
N THR A 384 0.56 4.02 12.78
CA THR A 384 1.75 4.84 13.06
C THR A 384 2.23 4.98 14.52
N TYR A 385 1.91 4.08 15.46
CA TYR A 385 2.20 4.31 16.91
C TYR A 385 3.19 3.33 17.58
N LEU A 386 3.98 2.55 16.81
CA LEU A 386 4.91 1.54 17.35
C LEU A 386 6.28 1.44 16.64
N ASP A 387 6.68 2.42 15.81
CA ASP A 387 7.84 2.30 14.90
C ASP A 387 7.81 1.03 14.02
N LEU A 388 6.60 0.51 13.80
CA LEU A 388 6.27 -0.52 12.84
C LEU A 388 5.41 0.12 11.76
N ASP A 389 5.79 -0.15 10.52
CA ASP A 389 5.35 0.59 9.36
C ASP A 389 3.86 0.32 9.05
N ALA A 390 3.14 1.39 8.68
CA ALA A 390 1.77 1.32 8.20
C ALA A 390 1.65 0.58 6.85
N GLY A 391 2.81 0.25 6.25
CA GLY A 391 3.10 -0.68 5.17
C GLY A 391 2.95 -2.18 5.47
N HIS A 392 3.91 -2.91 4.92
CA HIS A 392 4.06 -4.37 4.84
C HIS A 392 3.82 -5.14 6.16
N ASP A 393 3.83 -4.48 7.32
CA ASP A 393 3.67 -5.17 8.62
C ASP A 393 2.25 -5.65 8.88
N PHE A 394 1.24 -4.98 8.34
CA PHE A 394 -0.14 -5.39 8.60
C PHE A 394 -0.48 -6.73 7.93
N ASP A 395 -0.09 -6.96 6.67
CA ASP A 395 -0.54 -8.15 5.91
C ASP A 395 0.47 -9.31 5.82
N SER A 396 1.73 -9.00 6.09
CA SER A 396 2.84 -9.94 6.01
C SER A 396 3.68 -9.96 7.27
N ARG A 397 3.37 -9.19 8.33
CA ARG A 397 4.09 -9.30 9.60
C ARG A 397 3.17 -9.40 10.82
N VAL A 398 2.69 -10.61 11.09
CA VAL A 398 1.82 -10.84 12.24
C VAL A 398 2.68 -10.88 13.50
N LEU A 399 2.46 -9.95 14.45
CA LEU A 399 3.01 -10.09 15.78
C LEU A 399 2.20 -11.15 16.53
N VAL A 400 2.92 -12.12 17.06
CA VAL A 400 2.35 -13.27 17.77
C VAL A 400 2.84 -13.24 19.20
N LYS A 401 1.92 -13.08 20.14
CA LYS A 401 2.23 -13.14 21.56
C LYS A 401 2.37 -14.59 21.98
N VAL A 402 3.55 -15.18 21.79
CA VAL A 402 3.77 -16.62 21.98
C VAL A 402 3.55 -17.08 23.43
N ASN A 403 3.75 -16.18 24.40
CA ASN A 403 3.49 -16.41 25.81
C ASN A 403 2.03 -16.09 26.23
N ALA A 404 1.11 -15.87 25.30
CA ALA A 404 -0.28 -15.48 25.62
C ALA A 404 -0.96 -16.43 26.61
N GLY A 405 -0.78 -17.75 26.45
CA GLY A 405 -1.37 -18.74 27.36
C GLY A 405 -0.86 -18.66 28.79
N GLU A 406 0.43 -18.35 28.99
CA GLU A 406 1.02 -18.17 30.32
C GLU A 406 0.58 -16.85 30.95
N LEU A 407 0.57 -15.77 30.15
CA LEU A 407 0.17 -14.44 30.60
C LEU A 407 -1.26 -14.41 31.11
N ILE A 408 -2.20 -14.99 30.35
CA ILE A 408 -3.60 -14.96 30.75
C ILE A 408 -3.85 -15.75 32.03
N ARG A 409 -3.19 -16.90 32.23
CA ARG A 409 -3.29 -17.64 33.50
C ARG A 409 -2.78 -16.80 34.66
N ARG A 410 -1.62 -16.16 34.50
CA ARG A 410 -1.04 -15.32 35.54
C ARG A 410 -1.91 -14.10 35.85
N GLU A 411 -2.47 -13.45 34.83
CA GLU A 411 -3.29 -12.25 34.99
C GLU A 411 -4.67 -12.56 35.57
N LEU A 412 -5.28 -13.70 35.20
CA LEU A 412 -6.54 -14.16 35.81
C LEU A 412 -6.35 -14.61 37.27
N ALA A 413 -5.15 -15.05 37.64
CA ALA A 413 -4.80 -15.41 39.01
C ALA A 413 -4.41 -14.20 39.89
N ASP A 414 -4.30 -12.99 39.33
CA ASP A 414 -4.04 -11.78 40.13
C ASP A 414 -5.23 -11.53 41.07
N PRO A 415 -5.03 -11.41 42.40
CA PRO A 415 -6.12 -11.19 43.34
C PRO A 415 -6.95 -9.92 43.07
N ARG A 416 -6.42 -8.98 42.28
CA ARG A 416 -7.13 -7.76 41.87
C ARG A 416 -8.04 -7.96 40.67
N TRP A 417 -7.94 -9.10 39.98
CA TRP A 417 -8.80 -9.41 38.86
C TRP A 417 -10.19 -9.82 39.35
N ALA A 418 -11.19 -8.99 39.02
CA ALA A 418 -12.56 -9.14 39.53
C ALA A 418 -13.44 -10.08 38.69
N GLY A 419 -12.87 -10.88 37.78
CA GLY A 419 -13.65 -11.79 36.93
C GLY A 419 -14.45 -11.11 35.82
N ALA A 420 -14.02 -9.94 35.35
CA ALA A 420 -14.76 -9.17 34.36
C ALA A 420 -14.84 -9.91 33.00
N PRO A 421 -15.94 -9.76 32.23
CA PRO A 421 -16.05 -10.37 30.91
C PRO A 421 -14.97 -9.88 29.94
N ILE A 422 -14.33 -10.82 29.23
CA ILE A 422 -13.26 -10.53 28.26
C ILE A 422 -13.79 -10.72 26.84
N ALA A 423 -13.67 -9.69 25.99
CA ALA A 423 -14.03 -9.77 24.58
C ALA A 423 -12.81 -10.06 23.68
N MET A 424 -12.99 -10.97 22.73
CA MET A 424 -11.97 -11.38 21.75
C MET A 424 -12.49 -11.21 20.33
N GLY A 425 -11.58 -10.93 19.39
CA GLY A 425 -11.95 -10.71 17.98
C GLY A 425 -12.46 -9.30 17.68
N THR A 426 -12.20 -8.34 18.57
CA THR A 426 -12.71 -6.97 18.51
C THR A 426 -11.84 -6.03 17.67
N ASN A 427 -10.55 -6.35 17.51
CA ASN A 427 -9.59 -5.58 16.73
C ASN A 427 -9.00 -6.38 15.57
N VAL A 428 -8.62 -7.63 15.83
CA VAL A 428 -8.12 -8.59 14.85
C VAL A 428 -8.79 -9.93 15.12
N ASP A 429 -9.10 -10.69 14.07
CA ASP A 429 -9.71 -12.01 14.19
C ASP A 429 -8.76 -12.98 14.90
N VAL A 430 -9.22 -13.56 16.01
CA VAL A 430 -8.44 -14.50 16.82
C VAL A 430 -8.34 -15.89 16.21
N TYR A 431 -9.20 -16.20 15.23
CA TYR A 431 -9.20 -17.43 14.42
C TYR A 431 -8.77 -17.18 12.97
N GLN A 432 -7.94 -16.16 12.74
CA GLN A 432 -7.26 -15.96 11.46
C GLN A 432 -6.33 -17.12 11.11
N ARG A 433 -5.83 -17.17 9.86
CA ARG A 433 -4.98 -18.29 9.37
C ARG A 433 -3.80 -18.62 10.28
N ALA A 434 -3.17 -17.62 10.88
CA ALA A 434 -2.07 -17.78 11.85
C ALA A 434 -2.39 -18.75 12.99
N GLU A 435 -3.64 -18.75 13.46
CA GLU A 435 -4.11 -19.61 14.55
C GLU A 435 -4.06 -21.11 14.21
N GLY A 436 -4.09 -21.48 12.92
CA GLY A 436 -3.91 -22.86 12.48
C GLY A 436 -2.53 -23.42 12.86
N ARG A 437 -1.51 -22.55 12.88
CA ARG A 437 -0.12 -22.89 13.19
C ARG A 437 0.24 -22.68 14.65
N TYR A 438 -0.17 -21.55 15.22
CA TYR A 438 0.27 -21.11 16.54
C TYR A 438 -0.54 -21.69 17.69
N ARG A 439 -1.82 -22.00 17.45
CA ARG A 439 -2.69 -22.65 18.44
C ARG A 439 -2.67 -21.92 19.80
N LEU A 440 -2.78 -20.58 19.79
CA LEU A 440 -2.82 -19.78 21.02
C LEU A 440 -4.21 -19.81 21.66
N MET A 441 -5.26 -19.90 20.86
CA MET A 441 -6.64 -19.91 21.36
C MET A 441 -6.93 -21.09 22.30
N PRO A 442 -6.51 -22.34 22.04
CA PRO A 442 -6.71 -23.45 22.98
C PRO A 442 -6.11 -23.17 24.36
N LYS A 443 -4.93 -22.54 24.42
CA LYS A 443 -4.28 -22.18 25.69
C LYS A 443 -5.04 -21.08 26.43
N ILE A 444 -5.53 -20.09 25.69
CA ILE A 444 -6.33 -18.97 26.21
C ILE A 444 -7.67 -19.47 26.75
N LEU A 445 -8.39 -20.28 25.97
CA LEU A 445 -9.69 -20.82 26.35
C LEU A 445 -9.59 -21.77 27.55
N ALA A 446 -8.54 -22.60 27.62
CA ALA A 446 -8.30 -23.43 28.79
C ALA A 446 -8.11 -22.58 30.05
N ALA A 447 -7.31 -21.51 29.98
CA ALA A 447 -7.13 -20.61 31.12
C ALA A 447 -8.43 -19.90 31.56
N LEU A 448 -9.24 -19.45 30.60
CA LEU A 448 -10.54 -18.83 30.88
C LEU A 448 -11.52 -19.82 31.52
N ARG A 449 -11.57 -21.06 31.03
CA ARG A 449 -12.33 -22.16 31.65
C ARG A 449 -11.85 -22.43 33.07
N ASP A 450 -10.55 -22.62 33.27
CA ASP A 450 -9.97 -23.02 34.56
C ASP A 450 -10.21 -21.96 35.66
N HIS A 451 -10.34 -20.67 35.28
CA HIS A 451 -10.69 -19.58 36.19
C HIS A 451 -12.18 -19.21 36.17
N ALA A 452 -13.03 -19.97 35.45
CA ALA A 452 -14.43 -19.67 35.24
C ALA A 452 -14.72 -18.22 34.80
N ASN A 453 -13.80 -17.61 34.03
CA ASN A 453 -13.89 -16.20 33.65
C ASN A 453 -14.80 -16.01 32.41
N PRO A 454 -15.85 -15.17 32.47
CA PRO A 454 -16.73 -14.95 31.33
C PRO A 454 -16.00 -14.38 30.12
N PHE A 455 -16.39 -14.77 28.91
CA PHE A 455 -15.80 -14.22 27.70
C PHE A 455 -16.73 -14.24 26.49
N SER A 456 -16.36 -13.47 25.47
CA SER A 456 -17.02 -13.50 24.17
C SER A 456 -16.02 -13.53 23.00
N ILE A 457 -16.43 -14.14 21.90
CA ILE A 457 -15.64 -14.24 20.67
C ILE A 457 -16.46 -13.74 19.49
N LEU A 458 -15.91 -12.79 18.74
CA LEU A 458 -16.37 -12.42 17.40
C LEU A 458 -15.37 -12.94 16.35
N THR A 459 -15.83 -13.63 15.31
CA THR A 459 -14.92 -14.13 14.26
C THR A 459 -15.58 -14.20 12.87
N LYS A 460 -14.75 -14.18 11.83
CA LYS A 460 -15.07 -14.59 10.46
C LYS A 460 -14.42 -15.93 10.11
N GLY A 461 -13.52 -16.45 10.96
CA GLY A 461 -12.72 -17.64 10.74
C GLY A 461 -13.45 -18.95 11.06
N THR A 462 -13.14 -20.01 10.30
CA THR A 462 -13.69 -21.36 10.51
C THR A 462 -12.93 -22.17 11.56
N LEU A 463 -11.73 -21.71 11.96
CA LEU A 463 -10.87 -22.43 12.92
C LEU A 463 -11.48 -22.52 14.32
N ILE A 464 -12.48 -21.70 14.65
CA ILE A 464 -13.22 -21.81 15.91
C ILE A 464 -13.82 -23.20 16.13
N LEU A 465 -14.20 -23.91 15.07
CA LEU A 465 -14.77 -25.25 15.15
C LEU A 465 -13.77 -26.31 15.65
N ARG A 466 -12.46 -26.06 15.53
CA ARG A 466 -11.42 -26.92 16.10
C ARG A 466 -11.51 -26.95 17.63
N ASP A 467 -11.90 -25.83 18.23
CA ASP A 467 -11.87 -25.64 19.69
C ASP A 467 -13.26 -25.84 20.31
N LEU A 468 -14.20 -26.46 19.58
CA LEU A 468 -15.60 -26.65 19.97
C LEU A 468 -15.76 -27.37 21.31
N ASP A 469 -15.03 -28.45 21.53
CA ASP A 469 -15.11 -29.22 22.78
C ASP A 469 -14.60 -28.41 23.97
N LEU A 470 -13.59 -27.57 23.76
CA LEU A 470 -13.07 -26.69 24.80
C LEU A 470 -14.04 -25.54 25.11
N LEU A 471 -14.73 -25.01 24.09
CA LEU A 471 -15.81 -24.05 24.28
C LEU A 471 -16.97 -24.66 25.08
N ARG A 472 -17.30 -25.94 24.86
CA ARG A 472 -18.33 -26.65 25.62
C ARG A 472 -17.96 -26.76 27.10
N GLN A 473 -16.75 -27.22 27.37
CA GLN A 473 -16.22 -27.30 28.74
C GLN A 473 -16.19 -25.91 29.42
N ALA A 474 -15.84 -24.85 28.68
CA ALA A 474 -15.89 -23.49 29.20
C ALA A 474 -17.32 -23.06 29.55
N ALA A 475 -18.31 -23.41 28.71
CA ALA A 475 -19.71 -23.08 28.94
C ALA A 475 -20.33 -23.79 30.16
N GLU A 476 -19.74 -24.90 30.63
CA GLU A 476 -20.16 -25.58 31.86
C GLU A 476 -19.84 -24.77 33.13
N VAL A 477 -18.81 -23.91 33.08
CA VAL A 477 -18.28 -23.21 34.25
C VAL A 477 -18.43 -21.69 34.18
N THR A 478 -18.66 -21.12 32.99
CA THR A 478 -18.80 -19.67 32.82
C THR A 478 -19.62 -19.29 31.59
N ARG A 479 -19.98 -18.01 31.49
CA ARG A 479 -20.73 -17.48 30.33
C ARG A 479 -19.82 -17.33 29.12
N VAL A 480 -20.19 -17.99 28.03
CA VAL A 480 -19.52 -17.93 26.72
C VAL A 480 -20.44 -17.27 25.68
N GLY A 481 -20.05 -16.09 25.20
CA GLY A 481 -20.75 -15.39 24.12
C GLY A 481 -20.11 -15.65 22.76
N LEU A 482 -20.83 -16.22 21.80
CA LEU A 482 -20.30 -16.48 20.45
C LEU A 482 -21.01 -15.62 19.42
N ALA A 483 -20.19 -14.99 18.56
CA ALA A 483 -20.68 -14.22 17.44
C ALA A 483 -19.88 -14.46 16.16
N VAL A 484 -20.58 -14.54 15.03
CA VAL A 484 -19.97 -14.71 13.71
C VAL A 484 -20.32 -13.49 12.84
N SER A 485 -19.36 -12.95 12.10
CA SER A 485 -19.59 -11.83 11.19
C SER A 485 -19.96 -12.31 9.78
N VAL A 486 -21.20 -12.05 9.37
CA VAL A 486 -21.76 -12.38 8.06
C VAL A 486 -22.48 -11.14 7.52
N GLY A 487 -21.78 -10.31 6.75
CA GLY A 487 -22.33 -9.04 6.25
C GLY A 487 -23.43 -9.20 5.20
N PHE A 488 -23.29 -10.19 4.33
CA PHE A 488 -24.18 -10.48 3.20
C PHE A 488 -23.88 -11.89 2.66
N VAL A 489 -24.80 -12.46 1.90
CA VAL A 489 -24.65 -13.80 1.27
C VAL A 489 -24.23 -13.78 -0.19
N ASP A 490 -24.23 -12.61 -0.83
CA ASP A 490 -23.78 -12.45 -2.22
C ASP A 490 -22.28 -12.78 -2.35
N GLU A 491 -21.99 -13.92 -2.99
CA GLU A 491 -20.62 -14.36 -3.20
C GLU A 491 -19.85 -13.49 -4.20
N THR A 492 -20.53 -12.83 -5.14
CA THR A 492 -19.88 -11.93 -6.10
C THR A 492 -19.35 -10.70 -5.40
N VAL A 493 -20.18 -10.08 -4.54
CA VAL A 493 -19.74 -8.96 -3.69
C VAL A 493 -18.68 -9.42 -2.70
N TRP A 494 -18.77 -10.65 -2.16
CA TRP A 494 -17.78 -11.15 -1.20
C TRP A 494 -16.40 -11.35 -1.85
N ARG A 495 -16.34 -11.94 -3.04
CA ARG A 495 -15.09 -12.17 -3.78
C ARG A 495 -14.35 -10.86 -4.05
N SER A 496 -15.07 -9.76 -4.30
CA SER A 496 -14.44 -8.46 -4.54
C SER A 496 -14.15 -7.69 -3.25
N ALA A 497 -15.02 -7.78 -2.23
CA ALA A 497 -14.92 -6.97 -1.01
C ALA A 497 -14.04 -7.58 0.10
N GLU A 498 -14.07 -8.91 0.29
CA GLU A 498 -13.35 -9.59 1.39
C GLU A 498 -12.73 -10.96 0.98
N PRO A 499 -11.99 -11.08 -0.14
CA PRO A 499 -11.57 -12.37 -0.73
C PRO A 499 -10.72 -13.26 0.19
N GLY A 500 -9.98 -12.65 1.12
CA GLY A 500 -9.11 -13.40 2.04
C GLY A 500 -9.85 -14.20 3.12
N THR A 501 -11.12 -13.87 3.37
CA THR A 501 -11.92 -14.49 4.44
C THR A 501 -12.63 -15.76 3.97
N PRO A 502 -13.14 -16.63 4.86
CA PRO A 502 -14.05 -17.69 4.45
C PRO A 502 -15.32 -17.13 3.77
N SER A 503 -15.85 -17.85 2.78
CA SER A 503 -17.08 -17.43 2.07
C SER A 503 -18.27 -17.32 3.04
N PRO A 504 -19.30 -16.51 2.72
CA PRO A 504 -20.49 -16.37 3.57
C PRO A 504 -21.12 -17.73 3.92
N GLY A 505 -21.23 -18.65 2.94
CA GLY A 505 -21.71 -20.00 3.18
C GLY A 505 -20.87 -20.79 4.19
N ARG A 506 -19.53 -20.68 4.14
CA ARG A 506 -18.63 -21.31 5.12
C ARG A 506 -18.79 -20.70 6.52
N ARG A 507 -19.05 -19.39 6.61
CA ARG A 507 -19.33 -18.72 7.90
C ARG A 507 -20.69 -19.12 8.47
N LEU A 508 -21.71 -19.28 7.62
CA LEU A 508 -23.03 -19.80 8.02
C LEU A 508 -22.95 -21.26 8.49
N GLU A 509 -22.10 -22.08 7.87
CA GLU A 509 -21.83 -23.44 8.35
C GLU A 509 -21.19 -23.43 9.75
N VAL A 510 -20.33 -22.47 10.06
CA VAL A 510 -19.81 -22.28 11.43
C VAL A 510 -20.92 -21.96 12.40
N VAL A 511 -21.84 -21.05 12.04
CA VAL A 511 -23.03 -20.74 12.87
C VAL A 511 -23.83 -22.01 13.14
N ARG A 512 -24.17 -22.75 12.09
CA ARG A 512 -24.93 -24.01 12.19
C ARG A 512 -24.25 -25.01 13.12
N ARG A 513 -22.96 -25.26 12.93
CA ARG A 513 -22.19 -26.22 13.75
C ARG A 513 -22.08 -25.81 15.21
N LEU A 514 -22.01 -24.51 15.51
CA LEU A 514 -22.00 -24.00 16.88
C LEU A 514 -23.41 -24.09 17.50
N THR A 515 -24.46 -23.78 16.75
CA THR A 515 -25.84 -23.95 17.21
C THR A 515 -26.18 -25.42 17.47
N ASP A 516 -25.84 -26.33 16.53
CA ASP A 516 -26.00 -27.78 16.68
C ASP A 516 -25.26 -28.31 17.92
N ALA A 517 -24.20 -27.61 18.34
CA ALA A 517 -23.44 -27.95 19.51
C ALA A 517 -24.05 -27.44 20.84
N GLY A 518 -25.13 -26.67 20.78
CA GLY A 518 -25.87 -26.13 21.92
C GLY A 518 -25.62 -24.64 22.22
N PHE A 519 -24.84 -23.93 21.40
CA PHE A 519 -24.54 -22.52 21.66
C PHE A 519 -25.62 -21.57 21.13
N ALA A 520 -25.91 -20.51 21.90
CA ALA A 520 -26.69 -19.38 21.44
C ALA A 520 -25.80 -18.43 20.60
N VAL A 521 -25.76 -18.63 19.28
CA VAL A 521 -24.86 -17.89 18.37
C VAL A 521 -25.53 -16.63 17.83
N ASN A 522 -24.92 -15.46 18.06
CA ASN A 522 -25.35 -14.22 17.42
C ASN A 522 -24.61 -14.01 16.09
N VAL A 523 -25.26 -13.34 15.13
CA VAL A 523 -24.60 -12.92 13.90
C VAL A 523 -24.49 -11.40 13.87
N LEU A 524 -23.29 -10.89 13.62
CA LEU A 524 -23.11 -9.49 13.26
C LEU A 524 -23.22 -9.38 11.75
N MET A 525 -24.31 -8.78 11.28
CA MET A 525 -24.47 -8.44 9.87
C MET A 525 -23.64 -7.20 9.58
N ALA A 526 -22.34 -7.43 9.34
CA ALA A 526 -21.32 -6.41 9.28
C ALA A 526 -20.19 -6.77 8.29
N PRO A 527 -19.75 -5.83 7.43
CA PRO A 527 -20.39 -4.54 7.15
C PRO A 527 -21.59 -4.70 6.20
N ILE A 528 -22.66 -3.94 6.42
CA ILE A 528 -23.70 -3.70 5.40
C ILE A 528 -23.20 -2.57 4.50
N LEU A 529 -23.12 -2.82 3.19
CA LEU A 529 -22.50 -1.94 2.20
C LEU A 529 -23.55 -1.06 1.47
N PRO A 530 -23.48 0.28 1.60
CA PRO A 530 -24.44 1.19 0.97
C PRO A 530 -24.55 1.05 -0.55
N GLY A 531 -25.76 0.81 -1.07
CA GLY A 531 -26.00 0.64 -2.50
C GLY A 531 -25.55 -0.69 -3.10
N LEU A 532 -25.04 -1.62 -2.27
CA LEU A 532 -24.61 -2.95 -2.72
C LEU A 532 -25.32 -4.07 -1.98
N THR A 533 -25.40 -4.00 -0.66
CA THR A 533 -25.95 -5.07 0.19
C THR A 533 -26.97 -4.55 1.19
N ASP A 534 -27.55 -3.39 0.91
CA ASP A 534 -28.48 -2.68 1.78
C ASP A 534 -29.89 -2.55 1.18
N THR A 535 -30.17 -3.24 0.07
CA THR A 535 -31.52 -3.38 -0.48
C THR A 535 -32.36 -4.31 0.41
N ASP A 536 -33.69 -4.15 0.38
CA ASP A 536 -34.59 -4.99 1.18
C ASP A 536 -34.44 -6.48 0.83
N GLU A 537 -34.25 -6.79 -0.46
CA GLU A 537 -34.03 -8.16 -0.96
C GLU A 537 -32.71 -8.74 -0.43
N SER A 538 -31.58 -8.01 -0.60
CA SER A 538 -30.27 -8.47 -0.12
C SER A 538 -30.24 -8.66 1.40
N ILE A 539 -30.89 -7.75 2.13
CA ILE A 539 -31.05 -7.86 3.58
C ILE A 539 -31.89 -9.08 3.94
N ASP A 540 -33.01 -9.29 3.25
CA ASP A 540 -33.91 -10.39 3.53
C ASP A 540 -33.27 -11.75 3.27
N GLU A 541 -32.60 -11.91 2.12
CA GLU A 541 -31.86 -13.12 1.77
C GLU A 541 -30.77 -13.44 2.78
N THR A 542 -30.02 -12.41 3.20
CA THR A 542 -28.96 -12.58 4.20
C THR A 542 -29.54 -13.00 5.54
N VAL A 543 -30.61 -12.35 6.00
CA VAL A 543 -31.25 -12.68 7.28
C VAL A 543 -31.93 -14.06 7.23
N ALA A 544 -32.54 -14.43 6.11
CA ALA A 544 -33.11 -15.76 5.89
C ALA A 544 -32.04 -16.85 6.01
N ALA A 545 -30.89 -16.66 5.37
CA ALA A 545 -29.78 -17.60 5.44
C ALA A 545 -29.19 -17.70 6.85
N ILE A 546 -29.10 -16.57 7.57
CA ILE A 546 -28.69 -16.55 8.98
C ILE A 546 -29.68 -17.30 9.87
N ALA A 547 -30.98 -17.11 9.66
CA ALA A 547 -32.03 -17.83 10.39
C ALA A 547 -31.97 -19.34 10.11
N ALA A 548 -31.79 -19.73 8.85
CA ALA A 548 -31.66 -21.12 8.44
C ALA A 548 -30.42 -21.81 9.05
N ALA A 549 -29.35 -21.04 9.29
CA ALA A 549 -28.17 -21.53 9.99
C ALA A 549 -28.39 -21.68 11.51
N GLY A 550 -29.53 -21.28 12.06
CA GLY A 550 -29.86 -21.45 13.48
C GLY A 550 -29.27 -20.39 14.40
N ALA A 551 -28.94 -19.19 13.90
CA ALA A 551 -28.56 -18.08 14.77
C ALA A 551 -29.71 -17.70 15.73
N VAL A 552 -29.38 -17.16 16.90
CA VAL A 552 -30.38 -16.68 17.88
C VAL A 552 -30.70 -15.19 17.74
N GLY A 553 -29.91 -14.45 16.96
CA GLY A 553 -30.04 -13.01 16.83
C GLY A 553 -29.13 -12.43 15.75
N VAL A 554 -29.52 -11.28 15.23
CA VAL A 554 -28.78 -10.52 14.21
C VAL A 554 -28.62 -9.08 14.67
N THR A 555 -27.36 -8.62 14.70
CA THR A 555 -27.02 -7.23 15.00
C THR A 555 -26.52 -6.55 13.72
N PRO A 556 -27.25 -5.56 13.17
CA PRO A 556 -26.83 -4.85 11.97
C PRO A 556 -25.73 -3.84 12.28
N LEU A 557 -24.70 -3.81 11.44
CA LEU A 557 -23.68 -2.76 11.46
C LEU A 557 -23.41 -2.29 10.03
N ALA A 558 -23.83 -1.07 9.74
CA ALA A 558 -23.52 -0.42 8.49
C ALA A 558 -22.02 -0.08 8.40
N LEU A 559 -21.50 -0.03 7.17
CA LEU A 559 -20.09 0.21 6.90
C LEU A 559 -19.58 1.50 7.59
N HIS A 560 -18.51 1.33 8.37
CA HIS A 560 -17.79 2.40 9.06
C HIS A 560 -16.42 2.59 8.40
N LEU A 561 -16.17 3.80 7.87
CA LEU A 561 -14.96 4.14 7.13
C LEU A 561 -14.03 5.04 7.95
N ARG A 562 -13.24 4.44 8.84
CA ARG A 562 -12.16 5.16 9.54
C ARG A 562 -11.08 5.63 8.54
N PRO A 563 -10.33 6.70 8.87
CA PRO A 563 -9.16 7.10 8.07
C PRO A 563 -8.22 5.90 7.85
N GLY A 564 -7.74 5.72 6.62
CA GLY A 564 -6.99 4.55 6.14
C GLY A 564 -7.88 3.50 5.46
N ALA A 565 -8.96 3.07 6.12
CA ALA A 565 -9.93 2.14 5.53
C ALA A 565 -10.82 2.83 4.49
N ARG A 566 -11.14 4.12 4.71
CA ARG A 566 -11.95 4.93 3.79
C ARG A 566 -11.33 5.05 2.42
N GLU A 567 -10.03 5.35 2.36
CA GLU A 567 -9.31 5.57 1.11
C GLU A 567 -9.23 4.26 0.29
N TRP A 568 -8.97 3.14 0.97
CA TRP A 568 -9.02 1.81 0.36
C TRP A 568 -10.42 1.48 -0.18
N PHE A 569 -11.45 1.68 0.65
CA PHE A 569 -12.83 1.36 0.27
C PHE A 569 -13.34 2.28 -0.84
N ALA A 570 -12.95 3.56 -0.85
CA ALA A 570 -13.28 4.49 -1.91
C ALA A 570 -12.59 4.12 -3.24
N SER A 571 -11.36 3.59 -3.19
CA SER A 571 -10.68 3.04 -4.36
C SER A 571 -11.39 1.78 -4.87
N TRP A 572 -11.75 0.86 -3.97
CA TRP A 572 -12.53 -0.33 -4.33
C TRP A 572 -13.87 0.03 -4.98
N ILE A 573 -14.67 0.92 -4.37
CA ILE A 573 -15.90 1.45 -4.99
C ILE A 573 -15.60 2.11 -6.34
N GLY A 574 -14.52 2.89 -6.45
CA GLY A 574 -14.14 3.53 -7.71
C GLY A 574 -13.82 2.57 -8.85
N ARG A 575 -13.28 1.39 -8.56
CA ARG A 575 -12.95 0.36 -9.56
C ARG A 575 -14.12 -0.57 -9.85
N GLU A 576 -14.68 -1.17 -8.81
CA GLU A 576 -15.66 -2.26 -8.94
C GLU A 576 -17.09 -1.73 -9.10
N HIS A 577 -17.39 -0.56 -8.52
CA HIS A 577 -18.73 0.02 -8.50
C HIS A 577 -18.72 1.54 -8.80
N PRO A 578 -18.16 1.97 -9.95
CA PRO A 578 -17.90 3.40 -10.23
C PRO A 578 -19.16 4.28 -10.19
N HIS A 579 -20.33 3.70 -10.51
CA HIS A 579 -21.63 4.37 -10.45
C HIS A 579 -22.06 4.73 -9.01
N LEU A 580 -21.54 4.07 -7.98
CA LEU A 580 -21.81 4.38 -6.57
C LEU A 580 -20.89 5.46 -6.00
N ARG A 581 -19.82 5.85 -6.71
CA ARG A 581 -18.85 6.83 -6.24
C ARG A 581 -19.46 8.18 -5.82
N PRO A 582 -20.42 8.78 -6.57
CA PRO A 582 -21.07 10.01 -6.14
C PRO A 582 -21.84 9.83 -4.83
N ARG A 583 -22.58 8.73 -4.71
CA ARG A 583 -23.39 8.40 -3.52
C ARG A 583 -22.51 8.16 -2.28
N TYR A 584 -21.40 7.44 -2.42
CA TYR A 584 -20.47 7.26 -1.29
C TYR A 584 -19.82 8.58 -0.85
N ARG A 585 -19.51 9.48 -1.79
CA ARG A 585 -19.00 10.82 -1.45
C ARG A 585 -20.03 11.63 -0.68
N GLU A 586 -21.30 11.56 -1.07
CA GLU A 586 -22.40 12.23 -0.36
C GLU A 586 -22.62 11.65 1.04
N LEU A 587 -22.70 10.32 1.15
CA LEU A 587 -22.98 9.63 2.41
C LEU A 587 -21.88 9.82 3.46
N TYR A 588 -20.61 9.79 3.06
CA TYR A 588 -19.49 9.84 4.00
C TYR A 588 -18.84 11.23 4.07
N GLY A 589 -18.80 11.99 2.97
CA GLY A 589 -18.04 13.24 2.90
C GLY A 589 -16.63 13.08 3.46
N ASN A 590 -16.33 13.85 4.52
CA ASN A 590 -15.09 13.74 5.29
C ASN A 590 -15.23 12.91 6.60
N GLY A 591 -16.43 12.42 6.93
CA GLY A 591 -16.72 11.64 8.13
C GLY A 591 -16.43 10.14 7.99
N SER A 592 -16.50 9.43 9.12
CA SER A 592 -16.31 7.97 9.19
C SER A 592 -17.61 7.19 9.33
N TYR A 593 -18.66 7.84 9.83
CA TYR A 593 -19.97 7.24 10.04
C TYR A 593 -20.94 7.69 8.95
N LEU A 594 -21.85 6.80 8.58
CA LEU A 594 -23.02 7.16 7.78
C LEU A 594 -23.92 8.13 8.54
N PRO A 595 -24.77 8.91 7.85
CA PRO A 595 -25.77 9.74 8.50
C PRO A 595 -26.65 8.89 9.43
N ARG A 596 -27.00 9.43 10.61
CA ARG A 596 -27.75 8.66 11.61
C ARG A 596 -29.08 8.11 11.08
N ALA A 597 -29.79 8.90 10.27
CA ALA A 597 -31.01 8.48 9.60
C ALA A 597 -30.80 7.23 8.72
N TYR A 598 -29.68 7.14 8.00
CA TYR A 598 -29.32 5.99 7.16
C TYR A 598 -29.05 4.74 8.01
N GLN A 599 -28.35 4.91 9.14
CA GLN A 599 -28.09 3.81 10.08
C GLN A 599 -29.40 3.29 10.71
N ASP A 600 -30.30 4.20 11.11
CA ASP A 600 -31.58 3.87 11.70
C ASP A 600 -32.49 3.15 10.69
N GLU A 601 -32.45 3.55 9.42
CA GLU A 601 -33.15 2.91 8.32
C GLU A 601 -32.64 1.48 8.04
N ILE A 602 -31.33 1.28 7.89
CA ILE A 602 -30.74 -0.06 7.74
C ILE A 602 -31.13 -0.93 8.94
N ALA A 603 -31.01 -0.40 10.16
CA ALA A 603 -31.36 -1.14 11.35
C ALA A 603 -32.85 -1.49 11.38
N ALA A 604 -33.74 -0.64 10.87
CA ALA A 604 -35.17 -0.93 10.74
C ALA A 604 -35.44 -2.04 9.73
N ARG A 605 -34.83 -1.99 8.53
CA ARG A 605 -34.96 -3.02 7.49
C ARG A 605 -34.50 -4.39 8.01
N VAL A 606 -33.33 -4.44 8.66
CA VAL A 606 -32.84 -5.68 9.27
C VAL A 606 -33.79 -6.16 10.37
N ARG A 607 -34.29 -5.28 11.25
CA ARG A 607 -35.29 -5.67 12.28
C ARG A 607 -36.56 -6.26 11.65
N MET A 608 -37.03 -5.71 10.53
CA MET A 608 -38.20 -6.23 9.83
C MET A 608 -37.93 -7.60 9.21
N ALA A 609 -36.79 -7.79 8.55
CA ALA A 609 -36.38 -9.10 8.03
C ALA A 609 -36.22 -10.14 9.16
N THR A 610 -35.58 -9.77 10.27
CA THR A 610 -35.41 -10.61 11.46
C THR A 610 -36.76 -11.06 12.03
N ARG A 611 -37.78 -10.19 12.02
CA ARG A 611 -39.16 -10.55 12.41
C ARG A 611 -39.79 -11.55 11.44
N ARG A 612 -39.65 -11.34 10.13
CA ARG A 612 -40.20 -12.22 9.09
C ARG A 612 -39.64 -13.64 9.19
N HIS A 613 -38.34 -13.76 9.47
CA HIS A 613 -37.64 -15.05 9.57
C HIS A 613 -37.61 -15.65 10.98
N GLY A 614 -38.43 -15.14 11.91
CA GLY A 614 -38.61 -15.75 13.24
C GLY A 614 -37.47 -15.54 14.24
N LEU A 615 -36.45 -14.75 13.89
CA LEU A 615 -35.32 -14.38 14.74
C LEU A 615 -35.67 -13.28 15.78
N HIS A 616 -36.95 -12.88 15.87
CA HIS A 616 -37.46 -11.90 16.84
C HIS A 616 -38.14 -12.53 18.05
N ARG A 617 -38.25 -13.87 18.13
CA ARG A 617 -38.74 -14.48 19.36
C ARG A 617 -37.75 -14.15 20.48
N PRO A 618 -38.20 -13.61 21.62
CA PRO A 618 -37.39 -13.73 22.83
C PRO A 618 -37.21 -15.24 23.01
N SER A 619 -35.99 -15.73 22.80
CA SER A 619 -35.63 -16.96 23.48
C SER A 619 -35.95 -16.69 24.94
N ALA A 620 -36.77 -17.56 25.54
CA ALA A 620 -36.90 -17.66 27.00
C ALA A 620 -35.51 -17.40 27.59
N PRO A 621 -35.39 -16.58 28.66
CA PRO A 621 -34.10 -16.08 29.15
C PRO A 621 -33.15 -17.26 29.09
N ALA A 622 -32.14 -17.13 28.20
CA ALA A 622 -31.20 -18.20 27.91
C ALA A 622 -30.93 -18.87 29.25
N ALA A 623 -31.30 -20.15 29.37
CA ALA A 623 -31.13 -20.88 30.61
C ALA A 623 -29.75 -20.50 31.11
N ASP A 624 -29.77 -19.69 32.17
CA ASP A 624 -28.57 -19.12 32.74
C ASP A 624 -27.86 -20.40 33.17
N HIS A 625 -26.84 -20.83 32.44
CA HIS A 625 -25.88 -21.81 32.94
C HIS A 625 -25.12 -21.07 34.05
N ARG A 626 -25.84 -20.78 35.13
CA ARG A 626 -25.32 -20.52 36.45
C ARG A 626 -24.88 -21.90 36.95
N PRO A 627 -23.61 -22.10 37.28
CA PRO A 627 -23.30 -23.02 38.35
C PRO A 627 -24.05 -22.49 39.58
N ALA A 628 -24.88 -23.34 40.21
CA ALA A 628 -25.47 -23.02 41.50
C ALA A 628 -24.32 -22.82 42.51
N GLY A 629 -24.18 -21.61 43.05
CA GLY A 629 -23.20 -21.29 44.08
C GLY A 629 -23.43 -19.87 44.64
N ASP A 630 -23.59 -19.80 45.95
CA ASP A 630 -24.12 -18.66 46.71
C ASP A 630 -23.42 -17.32 46.49
N ALA A 631 -24.20 -16.26 46.26
CA ALA A 631 -23.73 -14.88 46.33
C ALA A 631 -23.93 -14.31 47.75
N PRO A 632 -22.91 -13.73 48.40
CA PRO A 632 -23.13 -12.96 49.62
C PRO A 632 -23.76 -11.60 49.29
N ALA A 633 -24.79 -11.24 50.04
CA ALA A 633 -25.59 -10.03 49.86
C ALA A 633 -24.78 -8.74 50.06
N ALA A 634 -24.84 -7.84 49.08
CA ALA A 634 -24.39 -6.45 49.23
C ALA A 634 -25.59 -5.54 49.56
N ARG A 635 -25.46 -4.78 50.66
CA ARG A 635 -26.46 -3.82 51.18
C ARG A 635 -26.60 -2.58 50.28
N PRO A 636 -27.76 -1.90 50.29
CA PRO A 636 -28.02 -0.75 49.44
C PRO A 636 -27.46 0.54 50.06
N VAL A 637 -26.90 1.44 49.24
CA VAL A 637 -26.70 2.84 49.63
C VAL A 637 -27.15 3.77 48.50
N HIS A 638 -28.15 4.57 48.90
CA HIS A 638 -28.85 5.73 48.37
C HIS A 638 -28.23 6.66 47.31
N ASP A 639 -29.13 7.08 46.40
CA ASP A 639 -29.47 8.43 45.92
C ASP A 639 -28.36 9.47 45.62
N GLN A 640 -28.21 9.77 44.31
CA GLN A 640 -28.33 11.07 43.60
C GLN A 640 -28.12 12.44 44.35
N PRO A 641 -27.91 13.60 43.66
CA PRO A 641 -27.83 13.89 42.21
C PRO A 641 -26.81 14.98 41.73
N THR A 642 -26.85 15.22 40.41
CA THR A 642 -26.76 16.52 39.66
C THR A 642 -25.41 17.14 39.20
N LEU A 643 -25.37 17.27 37.86
CA LEU A 643 -24.99 18.45 37.03
C LEU A 643 -23.56 19.00 37.05
N LEU A 644 -22.84 18.77 35.95
CA LEU A 644 -22.65 19.73 34.84
C LEU A 644 -22.08 19.03 33.61
#